data_AF-A0A5C5XZ68-F1
#
_entry.id   AF-A0A5C5XZ68-F1
#
_cell.length_a   1.000
_cell.length_b   1.000
_cell.length_c   1.000
_cell.angle_alpha   90.00
_cell.angle_beta   90.00
_cell.angle_gamma   90.00
#
_symmetry.space_group_name_H-M   'P 1'
#
loop_
_entity.id
_entity.type
_entity.pdbx_description
1 polymer ?
#
loop_
_entity_poly.entity_id
_entity_poly.type
_entity_poly.pdbx_seq_one_letter_code
_entity_poly.pdbx_strand_id
1 'polypeptide(L)'
;MTPPASSSLSSTSPVAADSVSSTARSRKVRLQTNDPESLLPNFGLQSFRPGQRGVVDALAAGEDCLCVMPTGGGKSLCYQLPALAREGTTIVVSPLIALMKDQVDTLVRRGIHAKLINSSLSQGQQESVMEAMARGELDMIYVAPERLRNGRFLDAVAKADITLLAVDEAHCVSEWGHDFRPDYSRLGGFRDRYLGGVQTIALTATATPTVRDDISELLKLKEPRVFVTGFARTNLRFAVESCNNDAAKRATLEKYLRGRDGTGIIYAATRKRCEEIAEWLPEKTGRKVGVYHAGLHPDERRRVQEAFMKGDLSAIVATNAFGMGIDKSDIRFVVHFNMPGSLEAYYQEAGRAGRDGEMSDCLLLFAYFDRQIQEFFIENRYPSRATVKKVYEYLLSCDEDPIELTLDQVRTAIDVRDGTEAVSTAETLLARAGVLKRLDAGSNQAVVRIDSDAATMLDFLPREAKIKRRVMTAVEKVIGRRRGEDVYVRPDTLAKLADMDRTKLATQLRELTKLRAFDYVPPFRGRAVHITRRDLPFAELNIDFDELDRRKAAEYEKLEAVIGFARAASCRQRVILDYFGDPNAADCTRCDRCDPVGGKLIRSGDWNGSLTTADAIAAGGAVPAAIAHPDIDERSLLTGIRVVLSGVVRTHGRLGKNLIAQMLVGSKNKRVTQLRLDRLSTYGMLRGLTQTDVADVMDSLLGAGLLEQKEISERRPTVHMTDMGRRIMNCTDPLPAAFQLKHRVAKKVAKVSAKIESGDVEGDETPNTVDQRSHSSDEKTTDHRPRSSDETSADQRPHSSDETNVDRRLRSSDEKIVDRRLRSSDEKIVDRPLRSSDEKTVDRRLRSSDEKTSSTAPSAEDDQGLTRELTDRIKRFRRKRAAALGLAPHQILTGSTIQRLAESHPANATELEQVPGIGNEFIDTYGHDLLDLIATTLSQHESSRSSDSADQVAPTPEPAVDDQVLRVDEAIPADQDSWRTDYWTWRLCRDGYTIDQISEIRGVSVEGLLAHLVAAARAGHSVDADWGGSPQRIEKLRRALG
;
A
#
# COMPACT_ATOMS: atom_id res chain seq x y z
N MET A 1 71.55 -61.92 17.45
CA MET A 1 70.95 -60.57 17.49
C MET A 1 71.81 -59.67 16.61
N THR A 2 71.89 -59.83 15.28
CA THR A 2 70.89 -60.10 14.22
C THR A 2 69.87 -58.96 14.01
N PRO A 3 69.53 -58.62 12.74
CA PRO A 3 69.29 -57.25 12.25
C PRO A 3 67.89 -57.14 11.58
N PRO A 4 67.61 -56.35 10.50
CA PRO A 4 68.17 -55.11 9.91
C PRO A 4 67.17 -53.91 10.02
N ALA A 5 67.42 -52.64 9.66
CA ALA A 5 68.35 -51.91 8.77
C ALA A 5 67.84 -51.60 7.34
N SER A 6 68.22 -50.40 6.82
CA SER A 6 67.98 -49.85 5.46
C SER A 6 66.52 -49.47 5.12
N SER A 7 66.22 -48.63 4.12
CA SER A 7 67.09 -48.00 3.10
C SER A 7 66.67 -46.56 2.74
N SER A 8 67.66 -45.72 2.41
CA SER A 8 67.46 -44.52 1.59
C SER A 8 67.10 -44.90 0.14
N LEU A 9 66.51 -43.97 -0.63
CA LEU A 9 66.98 -43.62 -1.97
C LEU A 9 66.28 -42.38 -2.54
N SER A 10 66.84 -41.82 -3.59
CA SER A 10 66.45 -40.57 -4.24
C SER A 10 65.93 -40.78 -5.67
N SER A 11 65.43 -39.69 -6.27
CA SER A 11 65.43 -39.36 -7.71
C SER A 11 64.18 -39.64 -8.58
N THR A 12 64.03 -38.72 -9.55
CA THR A 12 63.24 -38.77 -10.81
C THR A 12 61.72 -38.96 -10.79
N SER A 13 61.03 -37.85 -11.10
CA SER A 13 59.87 -37.63 -11.99
C SER A 13 58.94 -38.80 -12.38
N PRO A 14 57.64 -38.46 -12.52
CA PRO A 14 56.92 -38.77 -13.77
C PRO A 14 56.49 -37.52 -14.57
N VAL A 15 56.24 -37.79 -15.84
CA VAL A 15 55.84 -36.90 -16.95
C VAL A 15 54.56 -36.10 -16.67
N ALA A 16 54.42 -34.94 -17.34
CA ALA A 16 53.25 -34.06 -17.28
C ALA A 16 51.98 -34.65 -17.93
N ALA A 17 50.83 -34.11 -17.54
CA ALA A 17 49.57 -34.19 -18.29
C ALA A 17 48.89 -32.80 -18.24
N ASP A 18 48.34 -32.35 -19.36
CA ASP A 18 48.07 -30.92 -19.60
C ASP A 18 46.71 -30.40 -19.10
N SER A 19 46.70 -29.07 -18.88
CA SER A 19 45.58 -28.14 -19.06
C SER A 19 44.18 -28.52 -18.53
N VAL A 20 43.79 -27.95 -17.38
CA VAL A 20 42.38 -27.65 -17.08
C VAL A 20 42.22 -26.21 -16.57
N SER A 21 41.56 -25.39 -17.40
CA SER A 21 40.93 -24.08 -17.12
C SER A 21 41.45 -23.22 -15.94
N SER A 22 42.25 -22.19 -16.24
CA SER A 22 42.79 -21.21 -15.28
C SER A 22 41.79 -20.13 -14.80
N THR A 23 40.50 -20.45 -14.66
CA THR A 23 39.42 -19.47 -14.43
C THR A 23 39.03 -19.24 -12.96
N ALA A 24 39.55 -20.04 -12.02
CA ALA A 24 39.08 -20.06 -10.61
C ALA A 24 39.81 -19.10 -9.64
N ARG A 25 40.54 -18.08 -10.12
CA ARG A 25 41.32 -17.16 -9.26
C ARG A 25 41.19 -15.68 -9.65
N SER A 26 40.06 -15.07 -9.27
CA SER A 26 39.94 -13.59 -9.19
C SER A 26 38.85 -13.12 -8.20
N ARG A 27 38.75 -13.75 -7.02
CA ARG A 27 38.03 -13.11 -5.90
C ARG A 27 38.97 -12.04 -5.34
N LYS A 28 38.74 -10.76 -5.67
CA LYS A 28 39.41 -9.65 -4.96
C LYS A 28 39.17 -9.84 -3.47
N VAL A 29 40.22 -9.74 -2.66
CA VAL A 29 40.09 -9.69 -1.20
C VAL A 29 39.14 -8.55 -0.87
N ARG A 30 37.94 -8.87 -0.34
CA ARG A 30 37.05 -7.84 0.19
C ARG A 30 37.68 -7.35 1.49
N LEU A 31 38.01 -6.06 1.53
CA LEU A 31 38.48 -5.43 2.75
C LEU A 31 37.39 -5.56 3.81
N GLN A 32 37.72 -6.21 4.94
CA GLN A 32 36.96 -6.07 6.17
C GLN A 32 36.97 -4.59 6.55
N THR A 33 35.89 -3.92 6.19
CA THR A 33 35.74 -2.47 6.26
C THR A 33 35.08 -2.17 7.59
N ASN A 34 35.91 -1.94 8.61
CA ASN A 34 35.47 -1.71 10.00
C ASN A 34 34.54 -0.49 10.16
N ASP A 35 34.47 0.39 9.15
CA ASP A 35 33.43 1.42 9.05
C ASP A 35 32.44 1.11 7.90
N PRO A 36 31.17 0.82 8.24
CA PRO A 36 30.09 0.63 7.27
C PRO A 36 29.85 1.80 6.30
N GLU A 37 30.22 3.04 6.64
CA GLU A 37 29.96 4.19 5.75
C GLU A 37 30.78 4.13 4.46
N SER A 38 31.95 3.49 4.50
CA SER A 38 32.78 3.21 3.31
C SER A 38 32.06 2.38 2.22
N LEU A 39 30.98 1.68 2.56
CA LEU A 39 30.18 0.88 1.63
C LEU A 39 28.94 1.62 1.08
N LEU A 40 28.57 2.79 1.63
CA LEU A 40 27.43 3.59 1.15
C LEU A 40 27.53 4.03 -0.32
N PRO A 41 28.71 4.39 -0.88
CA PRO A 41 28.84 4.75 -2.29
C PRO A 41 28.38 3.64 -3.25
N ASN A 42 28.56 2.36 -2.89
CA ASN A 42 28.09 1.21 -3.69
C ASN A 42 26.55 1.20 -3.84
N PHE A 43 25.84 1.89 -2.95
CA PHE A 43 24.38 2.06 -3.00
C PHE A 43 23.95 3.42 -3.55
N GLY A 44 24.89 4.27 -4.02
CA GLY A 44 24.61 5.64 -4.45
C GLY A 44 24.20 6.56 -3.30
N LEU A 45 24.74 6.33 -2.09
CA LEU A 45 24.43 7.06 -0.87
C LEU A 45 25.70 7.70 -0.29
N GLN A 46 25.54 8.87 0.33
CA GLN A 46 26.62 9.60 1.02
C GLN A 46 26.52 9.55 2.55
N SER A 47 25.35 9.20 3.10
CA SER A 47 25.11 9.16 4.54
C SER A 47 23.94 8.23 4.90
N PHE A 48 23.91 7.76 6.15
CA PHE A 48 22.77 7.02 6.69
C PHE A 48 21.55 7.92 6.94
N ARG A 49 20.35 7.36 6.78
CA ARG A 49 19.10 7.96 7.28
C ARG A 49 18.99 7.73 8.80
N PRO A 50 18.22 8.55 9.54
CA PRO A 50 17.99 8.37 10.97
C PRO A 50 17.62 6.92 11.33
N GLY A 51 18.31 6.36 12.32
CA GLY A 51 18.14 4.99 12.80
C GLY A 51 18.81 3.88 11.98
N GLN A 52 19.21 4.09 10.71
CA GLN A 52 19.87 3.04 9.91
C GLN A 52 21.23 2.63 10.49
N ARG A 53 22.06 3.61 10.90
CA ARG A 53 23.42 3.40 11.44
C ARG A 53 23.42 2.39 12.59
N GLY A 54 22.53 2.58 13.58
CA GLY A 54 22.44 1.69 14.75
C GLY A 54 22.05 0.24 14.42
N VAL A 55 21.18 0.01 13.43
CA VAL A 55 20.82 -1.35 12.97
C VAL A 55 22.01 -2.02 12.29
N VAL A 56 22.76 -1.25 11.50
CA VAL A 56 23.96 -1.72 10.79
C VAL A 56 25.10 -2.03 11.78
N ASP A 57 25.32 -1.18 12.78
CA ASP A 57 26.33 -1.40 13.83
C ASP A 57 26.01 -2.62 14.70
N ALA A 58 24.74 -2.82 15.08
CA ALA A 58 24.28 -4.03 15.79
C ALA A 58 24.51 -5.31 14.96
N LEU A 59 24.22 -5.25 13.66
CA LEU A 59 24.51 -6.37 12.76
C LEU A 59 26.00 -6.62 12.53
N ALA A 60 26.85 -5.59 12.65
CA ALA A 60 28.30 -5.73 12.65
C ALA A 60 28.84 -6.31 13.98
N ALA A 61 28.18 -6.02 15.10
CA ALA A 61 28.49 -6.59 16.42
C ALA A 61 28.07 -8.07 16.60
N GLY A 62 27.32 -8.63 15.64
CA GLY A 62 26.85 -10.03 15.67
C GLY A 62 25.47 -10.24 16.34
N GLU A 63 24.78 -9.16 16.71
CA GLU A 63 23.47 -9.20 17.38
C GLU A 63 22.35 -9.62 16.41
N ASP A 64 21.36 -10.40 16.86
CA ASP A 64 20.09 -10.54 16.14
C ASP A 64 19.35 -9.19 16.20
N CYS A 65 18.58 -8.84 15.16
CA CYS A 65 17.94 -7.52 15.05
C CYS A 65 16.45 -7.61 14.68
N LEU A 66 15.62 -6.82 15.33
CA LEU A 66 14.24 -6.56 14.92
C LEU A 66 14.07 -5.09 14.54
N CYS A 67 13.89 -4.83 13.26
CA CYS A 67 13.97 -3.52 12.64
C CYS A 67 12.58 -3.04 12.17
N VAL A 68 11.95 -2.19 12.97
CA VAL A 68 10.67 -1.56 12.66
C VAL A 68 10.93 -0.14 12.16
N MET A 69 10.72 0.07 10.85
CA MET A 69 10.89 1.36 10.20
C MET A 69 9.79 1.64 9.18
N PRO A 70 9.24 2.86 9.11
CA PRO A 70 8.14 3.19 8.21
C PRO A 70 8.48 2.95 6.73
N THR A 71 7.44 2.85 5.90
CA THR A 71 7.58 2.80 4.43
C THR A 71 8.32 4.03 3.93
N GLY A 72 9.45 3.83 3.24
CA GLY A 72 10.40 4.89 2.84
C GLY A 72 11.61 5.06 3.77
N GLY A 73 11.64 4.41 4.95
CA GLY A 73 12.75 4.52 5.91
C GLY A 73 14.09 3.90 5.47
N GLY A 74 14.13 3.18 4.35
CA GLY A 74 15.36 2.60 3.79
C GLY A 74 15.72 1.20 4.31
N LYS A 75 14.73 0.41 4.76
CA LYS A 75 14.90 -0.94 5.33
C LYS A 75 15.87 -1.85 4.56
N SER A 76 15.84 -1.84 3.22
CA SER A 76 16.72 -2.70 2.40
C SER A 76 18.21 -2.52 2.72
N LEU A 77 18.67 -1.27 2.94
CA LEU A 77 20.07 -0.98 3.22
C LEU A 77 20.54 -1.64 4.53
N CYS A 78 19.64 -1.75 5.51
CA CYS A 78 19.94 -2.30 6.84
C CYS A 78 20.32 -3.77 6.81
N TYR A 79 19.97 -4.54 5.76
CA TYR A 79 20.51 -5.89 5.54
C TYR A 79 21.48 -5.94 4.35
N GLN A 80 21.26 -5.17 3.27
CA GLN A 80 22.10 -5.19 2.08
C GLN A 80 23.54 -4.72 2.34
N LEU A 81 23.74 -3.73 3.20
CA LEU A 81 25.08 -3.22 3.49
C LEU A 81 25.88 -4.17 4.41
N PRO A 82 25.33 -4.67 5.55
CA PRO A 82 25.98 -5.73 6.34
C PRO A 82 26.24 -7.03 5.57
N ALA A 83 25.43 -7.33 4.54
CA ALA A 83 25.63 -8.47 3.64
C ALA A 83 26.83 -8.29 2.68
N LEU A 84 27.18 -7.06 2.28
CA LEU A 84 28.40 -6.79 1.50
C LEU A 84 29.66 -6.67 2.37
N ALA A 85 29.50 -6.29 3.64
CA ALA A 85 30.60 -6.14 4.60
C ALA A 85 31.22 -7.47 5.07
N ARG A 86 30.54 -8.60 4.80
CA ARG A 86 30.95 -9.95 5.19
C ARG A 86 31.23 -10.84 3.96
N GLU A 87 31.96 -11.93 4.19
CA GLU A 87 32.00 -13.04 3.23
C GLU A 87 30.82 -14.00 3.46
N GLY A 88 30.65 -14.98 2.58
CA GLY A 88 29.46 -15.85 2.53
C GLY A 88 28.28 -15.22 1.77
N THR A 89 27.13 -15.90 1.83
CA THR A 89 25.87 -15.52 1.16
C THR A 89 24.82 -15.11 2.19
N THR A 90 24.08 -14.03 1.92
CA THR A 90 22.88 -13.65 2.68
C THR A 90 21.62 -14.24 2.06
N ILE A 91 20.80 -14.94 2.84
CA ILE A 91 19.46 -15.36 2.39
C ILE A 91 18.46 -14.25 2.74
N VAL A 92 17.72 -13.75 1.74
CA VAL A 92 16.66 -12.75 1.92
C VAL A 92 15.31 -13.40 1.63
N VAL A 93 14.49 -13.57 2.66
CA VAL A 93 13.11 -14.08 2.54
C VAL A 93 12.17 -12.89 2.39
N SER A 94 11.36 -12.87 1.34
CA SER A 94 10.41 -11.77 1.04
C SER A 94 9.09 -12.32 0.48
N PRO A 95 7.92 -11.73 0.81
CA PRO A 95 6.63 -12.38 0.54
C PRO A 95 6.21 -12.36 -0.93
N LEU A 96 6.83 -11.51 -1.77
CA LEU A 96 6.44 -11.29 -3.16
C LEU A 96 7.59 -11.36 -4.17
N ILE A 97 7.33 -12.11 -5.24
CA ILE A 97 8.19 -12.22 -6.43
C ILE A 97 8.50 -10.87 -7.09
N ALA A 98 7.53 -9.93 -7.12
CA ALA A 98 7.75 -8.61 -7.70
C ALA A 98 8.82 -7.82 -6.92
N LEU A 99 8.67 -7.73 -5.59
CA LEU A 99 9.62 -7.04 -4.72
C LEU A 99 11.02 -7.68 -4.78
N MET A 100 11.09 -9.01 -4.76
CA MET A 100 12.37 -9.74 -4.94
C MET A 100 13.04 -9.38 -6.26
N LYS A 101 12.28 -9.28 -7.36
CA LYS A 101 12.84 -8.92 -8.67
C LYS A 101 13.35 -7.48 -8.68
N ASP A 102 12.56 -6.52 -8.23
CA ASP A 102 12.93 -5.10 -8.28
C ASP A 102 14.17 -4.80 -7.41
N GLN A 103 14.34 -5.52 -6.28
CA GLN A 103 15.57 -5.48 -5.49
C GLN A 103 16.76 -6.12 -6.24
N VAL A 104 16.62 -7.35 -6.76
CA VAL A 104 17.71 -8.05 -7.46
C VAL A 104 18.15 -7.32 -8.73
N ASP A 105 17.23 -6.84 -9.56
CA ASP A 105 17.53 -6.08 -10.77
C ASP A 105 18.22 -4.74 -10.44
N THR A 106 18.04 -4.21 -9.22
CA THR A 106 18.73 -3.00 -8.73
C THR A 106 20.12 -3.31 -8.16
N LEU A 107 20.28 -4.44 -7.46
CA LEU A 107 21.58 -4.92 -6.98
C LEU A 107 22.51 -5.33 -8.13
N VAL A 108 22.00 -6.09 -9.11
CA VAL A 108 22.78 -6.53 -10.28
C VAL A 108 23.25 -5.35 -11.13
N ARG A 109 22.42 -4.30 -11.30
CA ARG A 109 22.84 -3.04 -11.96
C ARG A 109 23.94 -2.27 -11.22
N ARG A 110 24.20 -2.59 -9.95
CA ARG A 110 25.28 -2.04 -9.11
C ARG A 110 26.48 -2.97 -8.99
N GLY A 111 26.53 -4.04 -9.81
CA GLY A 111 27.62 -5.03 -9.77
C GLY A 111 27.58 -6.00 -8.58
N ILE A 112 26.49 -6.02 -7.81
CA ILE A 112 26.32 -6.91 -6.66
C ILE A 112 25.80 -8.27 -7.13
N HIS A 113 26.38 -9.37 -6.64
CA HIS A 113 26.09 -10.74 -7.09
C HIS A 113 24.81 -11.28 -6.44
N ALA A 114 23.67 -10.65 -6.77
CA ALA A 114 22.35 -11.05 -6.30
C ALA A 114 21.62 -11.96 -7.30
N LYS A 115 20.85 -12.93 -6.79
CA LYS A 115 19.89 -13.74 -7.56
C LYS A 115 18.58 -13.91 -6.81
N LEU A 116 17.53 -14.33 -7.50
CA LEU A 116 16.27 -14.77 -6.91
C LEU A 116 15.95 -16.21 -7.32
N ILE A 117 15.25 -16.96 -6.46
CA ILE A 117 14.68 -18.27 -6.79
C ILE A 117 13.17 -18.24 -6.56
N ASN A 118 12.40 -18.38 -7.64
CA ASN A 118 10.94 -18.38 -7.65
C ASN A 118 10.38 -19.49 -8.56
N SER A 119 9.06 -19.52 -8.76
CA SER A 119 8.37 -20.48 -9.64
C SER A 119 8.36 -20.12 -11.13
N SER A 120 8.82 -18.92 -11.53
CA SER A 120 8.88 -18.50 -12.95
C SER A 120 10.20 -18.86 -13.64
N LEU A 121 11.22 -19.27 -12.90
CA LEU A 121 12.46 -19.83 -13.46
C LEU A 121 12.27 -21.29 -13.89
N SER A 122 12.91 -21.69 -14.98
CA SER A 122 12.94 -23.10 -15.40
C SER A 122 13.74 -23.97 -14.42
N GLN A 123 13.55 -25.29 -14.47
CA GLN A 123 14.23 -26.22 -13.56
C GLN A 123 15.77 -26.09 -13.62
N GLY A 124 16.34 -26.05 -14.82
CA GLY A 124 17.78 -25.85 -15.00
C GLY A 124 18.29 -24.47 -14.58
N GLN A 125 17.46 -23.42 -14.70
CA GLN A 125 17.79 -22.10 -14.14
C GLN A 125 17.81 -22.12 -12.60
N GLN A 126 16.85 -22.82 -11.98
CA GLN A 126 16.82 -22.98 -10.51
C GLN A 126 18.03 -23.81 -10.03
N GLU A 127 18.38 -24.90 -10.72
CA GLU A 127 19.56 -25.72 -10.45
C GLU A 127 20.85 -24.89 -10.55
N SER A 128 21.04 -24.13 -11.64
CA SER A 128 22.19 -23.24 -11.84
C SER A 128 22.37 -22.20 -10.72
N VAL A 129 21.28 -21.60 -10.21
CA VAL A 129 21.36 -20.64 -9.09
C VAL A 129 21.65 -21.35 -7.75
N MET A 130 21.09 -22.55 -7.52
CA MET A 130 21.41 -23.34 -6.31
C MET A 130 22.86 -23.81 -6.30
N GLU A 131 23.43 -24.17 -7.45
CA GLU A 131 24.85 -24.46 -7.58
C GLU A 131 25.73 -23.23 -7.34
N ALA A 132 25.38 -22.07 -7.91
CA ALA A 132 26.13 -20.84 -7.72
C ALA A 132 26.17 -20.43 -6.23
N MET A 133 25.06 -20.59 -5.52
CA MET A 133 24.98 -20.44 -4.07
C MET A 133 25.91 -21.43 -3.34
N ALA A 134 25.87 -22.71 -3.69
CA ALA A 134 26.72 -23.74 -3.08
C ALA A 134 28.22 -23.61 -3.42
N ARG A 135 28.57 -22.93 -4.51
CA ARG A 135 29.96 -22.53 -4.86
C ARG A 135 30.38 -21.19 -4.22
N GLY A 136 29.49 -20.52 -3.49
CA GLY A 136 29.76 -19.23 -2.85
C GLY A 136 29.91 -18.06 -3.83
N GLU A 137 29.32 -18.16 -5.03
CA GLU A 137 29.37 -17.17 -6.12
C GLU A 137 28.36 -16.02 -5.95
N LEU A 138 27.53 -16.06 -4.91
CA LEU A 138 26.45 -15.10 -4.64
C LEU A 138 26.71 -14.33 -3.35
N ASP A 139 26.41 -13.03 -3.38
CA ASP A 139 26.38 -12.16 -2.20
C ASP A 139 25.02 -12.30 -1.49
N MET A 140 23.94 -12.37 -2.27
CA MET A 140 22.57 -12.36 -1.77
C MET A 140 21.67 -13.28 -2.62
N ILE A 141 20.80 -14.04 -1.95
CA ILE A 141 19.78 -14.85 -2.62
C ILE A 141 18.39 -14.54 -2.08
N TYR A 142 17.51 -14.04 -2.95
CA TYR A 142 16.13 -13.71 -2.64
C TYR A 142 15.23 -14.94 -2.87
N VAL A 143 14.47 -15.34 -1.84
CA VAL A 143 13.62 -16.54 -1.86
C VAL A 143 12.21 -16.28 -1.32
N ALA A 144 11.21 -16.88 -1.96
CA ALA A 144 9.85 -16.92 -1.45
C ALA A 144 9.69 -18.02 -0.38
N PRO A 145 8.86 -17.86 0.66
CA PRO A 145 8.76 -18.80 1.79
C PRO A 145 8.43 -20.25 1.40
N GLU A 146 7.67 -20.50 0.33
CA GLU A 146 7.30 -21.87 -0.07
C GLU A 146 8.52 -22.68 -0.53
N ARG A 147 9.61 -21.99 -0.91
CA ARG A 147 10.88 -22.62 -1.31
C ARG A 147 11.51 -23.43 -0.17
N LEU A 148 11.19 -23.12 1.09
CA LEU A 148 11.62 -23.87 2.27
C LEU A 148 11.07 -25.30 2.34
N ARG A 149 10.08 -25.66 1.51
CA ARG A 149 9.61 -27.05 1.34
C ARG A 149 10.45 -27.87 0.35
N ASN A 150 11.33 -27.25 -0.43
CA ASN A 150 12.01 -27.90 -1.53
C ASN A 150 13.32 -28.57 -1.06
N GLY A 151 13.34 -29.90 -0.98
CA GLY A 151 14.51 -30.66 -0.52
C GLY A 151 15.82 -30.28 -1.21
N ARG A 152 15.81 -30.08 -2.54
CA ARG A 152 17.02 -29.67 -3.30
C ARG A 152 17.55 -28.29 -2.92
N PHE A 153 16.67 -27.39 -2.51
CA PHE A 153 17.07 -26.08 -1.99
C PHE A 153 17.71 -26.22 -0.60
N LEU A 154 17.12 -27.04 0.27
CA LEU A 154 17.69 -27.36 1.59
C LEU A 154 19.05 -28.07 1.47
N ASP A 155 19.20 -29.01 0.51
CA ASP A 155 20.45 -29.70 0.17
C ASP A 155 21.54 -28.77 -0.40
N ALA A 156 21.16 -27.60 -0.92
CA ALA A 156 22.07 -26.57 -1.42
C ALA A 156 22.42 -25.56 -0.31
N VAL A 157 21.45 -25.16 0.50
CA VAL A 157 21.64 -24.32 1.70
C VAL A 157 22.62 -25.00 2.66
N ALA A 158 22.47 -26.30 2.93
CA ALA A 158 23.36 -27.07 3.79
C ALA A 158 24.79 -27.26 3.25
N LYS A 159 25.11 -26.71 2.06
CA LYS A 159 26.46 -26.70 1.46
C LYS A 159 26.98 -25.29 1.19
N ALA A 160 26.14 -24.28 1.37
CA ALA A 160 26.50 -22.88 1.15
C ALA A 160 26.95 -22.25 2.46
N ASP A 161 27.93 -21.35 2.37
CA ASP A 161 28.36 -20.52 3.49
C ASP A 161 27.33 -19.39 3.71
N ILE A 162 26.35 -19.62 4.59
CA ILE A 162 25.26 -18.67 4.88
C ILE A 162 25.60 -17.86 6.12
N THR A 163 25.81 -16.55 5.96
CA THR A 163 26.34 -15.68 7.04
C THR A 163 25.36 -14.62 7.53
N LEU A 164 24.16 -14.53 6.95
CA LEU A 164 23.05 -13.70 7.44
C LEU A 164 21.70 -14.22 6.90
N LEU A 165 20.66 -14.22 7.74
CA LEU A 165 19.26 -14.38 7.32
C LEU A 165 18.52 -13.05 7.47
N ALA A 166 17.98 -12.52 6.37
CA ALA A 166 17.10 -11.36 6.38
C ALA A 166 15.66 -11.80 6.11
N VAL A 167 14.72 -11.43 6.99
CA VAL A 167 13.28 -11.66 6.82
C VAL A 167 12.60 -10.32 6.58
N ASP A 168 12.26 -10.07 5.31
CA ASP A 168 11.58 -8.86 4.85
C ASP A 168 10.05 -9.00 4.98
N GLU A 169 9.41 -7.88 5.34
CA GLU A 169 8.02 -7.79 5.82
C GLU A 169 7.68 -8.86 6.89
N ALA A 170 8.50 -8.92 7.93
CA ALA A 170 8.43 -9.90 9.01
C ALA A 170 7.10 -9.95 9.78
N HIS A 171 6.21 -8.94 9.68
CA HIS A 171 4.85 -9.03 10.20
C HIS A 171 4.05 -10.21 9.61
N CYS A 172 4.41 -10.66 8.39
CA CYS A 172 3.87 -11.89 7.81
C CYS A 172 4.16 -13.16 8.64
N VAL A 173 5.12 -13.15 9.58
CA VAL A 173 5.38 -14.26 10.50
C VAL A 173 4.22 -14.43 11.49
N SER A 174 3.83 -13.35 12.17
CA SER A 174 2.70 -13.31 13.11
C SER A 174 1.35 -13.37 12.36
N GLU A 175 1.07 -12.38 11.51
CA GLU A 175 -0.27 -12.18 10.96
C GLU A 175 -0.65 -13.24 9.92
N TRP A 176 0.32 -13.71 9.11
CA TRP A 176 0.08 -14.48 7.89
C TRP A 176 0.64 -15.91 7.94
N GLY A 177 1.52 -16.22 8.90
CA GLY A 177 2.12 -17.54 9.12
C GLY A 177 1.11 -18.62 9.54
N HIS A 178 -0.16 -18.25 9.73
CA HIS A 178 -1.24 -19.14 10.14
C HIS A 178 -2.39 -19.29 9.13
N ASP A 179 -2.48 -18.39 8.13
CA ASP A 179 -3.53 -18.38 7.09
C ASP A 179 -2.96 -18.19 5.67
N PHE A 180 -2.46 -16.99 5.37
CA PHE A 180 -2.25 -16.56 4.00
C PHE A 180 -0.95 -17.09 3.37
N ARG A 181 0.10 -17.31 4.18
CA ARG A 181 1.29 -18.11 3.80
C ARG A 181 1.84 -18.88 5.02
N PRO A 182 1.33 -20.10 5.29
CA PRO A 182 1.77 -20.91 6.42
C PRO A 182 3.27 -21.21 6.47
N ASP A 183 3.99 -21.08 5.36
CA ASP A 183 5.44 -21.31 5.29
C ASP A 183 6.27 -20.26 6.02
N TYR A 184 5.72 -19.07 6.34
CA TYR A 184 6.38 -18.12 7.23
C TYR A 184 6.59 -18.71 8.65
N SER A 185 5.65 -19.50 9.17
CA SER A 185 5.80 -20.18 10.47
C SER A 185 6.93 -21.21 10.51
N ARG A 186 7.46 -21.62 9.34
CA ARG A 186 8.57 -22.56 9.23
C ARG A 186 9.93 -21.89 9.38
N LEU A 187 10.02 -20.55 9.38
CA LEU A 187 11.30 -19.83 9.36
C LEU A 187 12.15 -20.06 10.61
N GLY A 188 11.58 -20.02 11.82
CA GLY A 188 12.32 -20.35 13.04
C GLY A 188 12.87 -21.78 13.02
N GLY A 189 12.09 -22.75 12.54
CA GLY A 189 12.53 -24.13 12.35
C GLY A 189 13.58 -24.30 11.25
N PHE A 190 13.50 -23.52 10.17
CA PHE A 190 14.48 -23.52 9.08
C PHE A 190 15.83 -22.95 9.55
N ARG A 191 15.81 -21.79 10.20
CA ARG A 191 17.00 -21.13 10.77
C ARG A 191 17.72 -22.04 11.77
N ASP A 192 16.97 -22.65 12.68
CA ASP A 192 17.48 -23.54 13.72
C ASP A 192 18.08 -24.83 13.11
N ARG A 193 17.33 -25.53 12.26
CA ARG A 193 17.70 -26.87 11.75
C ARG A 193 18.66 -26.87 10.55
N TYR A 194 18.63 -25.85 9.70
CA TYR A 194 19.41 -25.81 8.45
C TYR A 194 20.44 -24.68 8.38
N LEU A 195 20.31 -23.64 9.20
CA LEU A 195 21.29 -22.53 9.30
C LEU A 195 21.99 -22.48 10.67
N GLY A 196 21.85 -23.51 11.52
CA GLY A 196 22.53 -23.59 12.83
C GLY A 196 22.23 -22.42 13.79
N GLY A 197 21.12 -21.72 13.62
CA GLY A 197 20.79 -20.53 14.40
C GLY A 197 21.57 -19.26 14.02
N VAL A 198 21.98 -19.14 12.75
CA VAL A 198 22.59 -17.96 12.09
C VAL A 198 21.99 -16.63 12.52
N GLN A 199 22.82 -15.58 12.55
CA GLN A 199 22.41 -14.19 12.81
C GLN A 199 21.26 -13.79 11.88
N THR A 200 20.20 -13.22 12.46
CA THR A 200 18.96 -12.91 11.75
C THR A 200 18.52 -11.48 11.98
N ILE A 201 18.15 -10.80 10.89
CA ILE A 201 17.42 -9.53 10.94
C ILE A 201 16.00 -9.72 10.43
N ALA A 202 15.02 -9.36 11.26
CA ALA A 202 13.62 -9.24 10.89
C ALA A 202 13.30 -7.76 10.59
N LEU A 203 12.67 -7.46 9.46
CA LEU A 203 12.35 -6.09 9.03
C LEU A 203 10.86 -5.94 8.73
N THR A 204 10.22 -4.86 9.19
CA THR A 204 8.80 -4.61 8.88
C THR A 204 8.46 -3.12 8.79
N ALA A 205 7.47 -2.76 7.98
CA ALA A 205 6.89 -1.42 7.94
C ALA A 205 6.07 -1.06 9.18
N THR A 206 5.43 -2.06 9.80
CA THR A 206 4.48 -1.93 10.90
C THR A 206 4.59 -3.12 11.84
N ALA A 207 4.58 -2.87 13.15
CA ALA A 207 4.35 -3.88 14.17
C ALA A 207 3.94 -3.17 15.46
N THR A 208 2.81 -3.57 16.05
CA THR A 208 2.46 -3.26 17.45
C THR A 208 3.44 -3.99 18.40
N PRO A 209 3.49 -3.66 19.70
CA PRO A 209 4.35 -4.37 20.66
C PRO A 209 4.19 -5.90 20.59
N THR A 210 2.96 -6.41 20.70
CA THR A 210 2.65 -7.86 20.61
C THR A 210 3.20 -8.50 19.34
N VAL A 211 3.07 -7.85 18.18
CA VAL A 211 3.58 -8.37 16.90
C VAL A 211 5.12 -8.39 16.87
N ARG A 212 5.81 -7.54 17.63
CA ARG A 212 7.29 -7.60 17.78
C ARG A 212 7.73 -8.82 18.58
N ASP A 213 6.97 -9.13 19.63
CA ASP A 213 7.23 -10.27 20.50
C ASP A 213 6.95 -11.58 19.74
N ASP A 214 5.81 -11.69 19.05
CA ASP A 214 5.46 -12.81 18.15
C ASP A 214 6.56 -13.08 17.11
N ILE A 215 7.04 -12.04 16.41
CA ILE A 215 8.10 -12.16 15.40
C ILE A 215 9.39 -12.71 16.03
N SER A 216 9.70 -12.26 17.24
CA SER A 216 10.91 -12.68 17.97
C SER A 216 10.84 -14.14 18.40
N GLU A 217 9.70 -14.60 18.93
CA GLU A 217 9.47 -16.00 19.30
C GLU A 217 9.45 -16.91 18.06
N LEU A 218 8.65 -16.59 17.04
CA LEU A 218 8.44 -17.44 15.87
C LEU A 218 9.68 -17.55 14.95
N LEU A 219 10.59 -16.57 14.98
CA LEU A 219 11.92 -16.64 14.35
C LEU A 219 13.04 -17.13 15.30
N LYS A 220 12.69 -17.44 16.56
CA LYS A 220 13.61 -17.85 17.64
C LYS A 220 14.77 -16.86 17.86
N LEU A 221 14.54 -15.57 17.74
CA LEU A 221 15.59 -14.55 17.84
C LEU A 221 16.25 -14.58 19.22
N LYS A 222 17.58 -14.52 19.25
CA LYS A 222 18.41 -14.58 20.46
C LYS A 222 18.62 -13.16 20.98
N GLU A 223 17.83 -12.78 21.99
CA GLU A 223 17.87 -11.45 22.63
C GLU A 223 17.95 -10.30 21.61
N PRO A 224 17.03 -10.23 20.62
CA PRO A 224 17.17 -9.35 19.48
C PRO A 224 17.16 -7.88 19.88
N ARG A 225 18.05 -7.10 19.28
CA ARG A 225 18.02 -5.64 19.44
C ARG A 225 16.86 -5.06 18.65
N VAL A 226 15.87 -4.55 19.38
CA VAL A 226 14.65 -3.99 18.80
C VAL A 226 14.86 -2.50 18.48
N PHE A 227 14.89 -2.18 17.20
CA PHE A 227 14.95 -0.81 16.69
C PHE A 227 13.56 -0.37 16.23
N VAL A 228 12.97 0.57 16.96
CA VAL A 228 11.71 1.22 16.59
C VAL A 228 12.01 2.66 16.19
N THR A 229 12.06 2.92 14.89
CA THR A 229 12.15 4.28 14.37
C THR A 229 10.74 4.86 14.19
N GLY A 230 10.57 6.14 14.53
CA GLY A 230 9.24 6.75 14.64
C GLY A 230 8.38 6.56 13.38
N PHE A 231 7.11 6.23 13.58
CA PHE A 231 6.12 5.98 12.52
C PHE A 231 5.56 7.28 11.93
N ALA A 232 6.06 8.46 12.35
CA ALA A 232 5.61 9.77 11.91
C ALA A 232 5.94 10.05 10.43
N ARG A 233 4.94 9.94 9.54
CA ARG A 233 5.02 10.37 8.14
C ARG A 233 4.49 11.80 7.97
N THR A 234 5.33 12.78 8.31
CA THR A 234 5.02 14.23 8.31
C THR A 234 4.57 14.83 6.96
N ASN A 235 4.79 14.09 5.86
CA ASN A 235 4.35 14.47 4.50
C ASN A 235 2.96 13.94 4.14
N LEU A 236 2.29 13.19 5.02
CA LEU A 236 0.95 12.63 4.79
C LEU A 236 -0.13 13.42 5.53
N ARG A 237 -1.15 13.87 4.81
CA ARG A 237 -2.33 14.56 5.36
C ARG A 237 -3.50 13.58 5.51
N PHE A 238 -3.69 13.08 6.72
CA PHE A 238 -4.80 12.20 7.09
C PHE A 238 -6.10 12.98 7.27
N ALA A 239 -7.20 12.47 6.72
CA ALA A 239 -8.55 12.99 6.94
C ALA A 239 -9.63 11.90 6.85
N VAL A 240 -10.76 12.10 7.55
CA VAL A 240 -11.89 11.17 7.55
C VAL A 240 -13.19 11.92 7.26
N GLU A 241 -13.89 11.56 6.18
CA GLU A 241 -15.19 12.13 5.81
C GLU A 241 -16.30 11.11 6.08
N SER A 242 -17.27 11.47 6.94
CA SER A 242 -18.32 10.56 7.39
C SER A 242 -19.49 10.49 6.39
N CYS A 243 -19.71 9.32 5.80
CA CYS A 243 -20.76 9.08 4.80
C CYS A 243 -21.89 8.20 5.35
N ASN A 244 -23.14 8.61 5.12
CA ASN A 244 -24.33 7.88 5.61
C ASN A 244 -24.81 6.75 4.66
N ASN A 245 -24.35 6.72 3.41
CA ASN A 245 -24.70 5.71 2.39
C ASN A 245 -23.69 5.74 1.22
N ASP A 246 -23.78 4.76 0.32
CA ASP A 246 -22.95 4.67 -0.89
C ASP A 246 -23.04 5.90 -1.80
N ALA A 247 -24.23 6.49 -1.97
CA ALA A 247 -24.41 7.64 -2.86
C ALA A 247 -23.64 8.86 -2.34
N ALA A 248 -23.63 9.07 -1.02
CA ALA A 248 -22.76 10.05 -0.38
C ALA A 248 -21.28 9.73 -0.64
N LYS A 249 -20.83 8.48 -0.46
CA LYS A 249 -19.44 8.10 -0.77
C LYS A 249 -19.04 8.40 -2.22
N ARG A 250 -19.90 8.06 -3.19
CA ARG A 250 -19.66 8.31 -4.63
C ARG A 250 -19.53 9.81 -4.91
N ALA A 251 -20.49 10.62 -4.44
CA ALA A 251 -20.45 12.08 -4.61
C ALA A 251 -19.25 12.74 -3.90
N THR A 252 -18.88 12.23 -2.73
CA THR A 252 -17.71 12.67 -1.95
C THR A 252 -16.39 12.32 -2.65
N LEU A 253 -16.26 11.11 -3.23
CA LEU A 253 -15.10 10.72 -4.03
C LEU A 253 -14.98 11.55 -5.33
N GLU A 254 -16.10 11.74 -6.04
CA GLU A 254 -16.15 12.56 -7.26
C GLU A 254 -15.70 14.00 -6.96
N LYS A 255 -16.28 14.61 -5.93
CA LYS A 255 -15.94 15.96 -5.49
C LYS A 255 -14.50 16.09 -4.99
N TYR A 256 -13.94 15.04 -4.39
CA TYR A 256 -12.55 15.02 -3.97
C TYR A 256 -11.59 15.00 -5.17
N LEU A 257 -11.89 14.23 -6.22
CA LEU A 257 -10.99 14.05 -7.38
C LEU A 257 -11.17 15.10 -8.50
N ARG A 258 -12.32 15.78 -8.55
CA ARG A 258 -12.60 16.84 -9.53
C ARG A 258 -11.67 18.04 -9.31
N GLY A 259 -11.03 18.52 -10.38
CA GLY A 259 -10.14 19.69 -10.33
C GLY A 259 -8.82 19.48 -9.57
N ARG A 260 -8.48 18.22 -9.23
CA ARG A 260 -7.18 17.84 -8.69
C ARG A 260 -6.37 17.08 -9.72
N ASP A 261 -5.05 17.25 -9.68
CA ASP A 261 -4.08 16.47 -10.47
C ASP A 261 -3.40 15.35 -9.67
N GLY A 262 -2.42 14.69 -10.30
CA GLY A 262 -1.57 13.68 -9.67
C GLY A 262 -2.14 12.26 -9.68
N THR A 263 -1.24 11.30 -9.47
CA THR A 263 -1.51 9.86 -9.44
C THR A 263 -1.99 9.40 -8.07
N GLY A 264 -2.94 8.48 -7.99
CA GLY A 264 -3.36 7.91 -6.69
C GLY A 264 -4.05 6.55 -6.73
N ILE A 265 -4.27 6.00 -5.54
CA ILE A 265 -4.90 4.67 -5.32
C ILE A 265 -6.25 4.84 -4.61
N ILE A 266 -7.25 4.04 -5.00
CA ILE A 266 -8.58 4.01 -4.40
C ILE A 266 -8.84 2.58 -3.90
N TYR A 267 -8.82 2.39 -2.58
CA TYR A 267 -9.05 1.09 -1.95
C TYR A 267 -10.54 0.82 -1.71
N ALA A 268 -11.01 -0.33 -2.16
CA ALA A 268 -12.37 -0.82 -1.96
C ALA A 268 -12.37 -2.27 -1.46
N ALA A 269 -13.37 -2.64 -0.65
CA ALA A 269 -13.34 -3.89 0.12
C ALA A 269 -13.57 -5.17 -0.72
N THR A 270 -14.16 -5.07 -1.91
CA THR A 270 -14.46 -6.24 -2.76
C THR A 270 -14.16 -5.99 -4.23
N ARG A 271 -13.94 -7.08 -5.00
CA ARG A 271 -13.65 -7.04 -6.44
C ARG A 271 -14.74 -6.28 -7.21
N LYS A 272 -16.01 -6.64 -6.97
CA LYS A 272 -17.19 -5.96 -7.51
C LYS A 272 -17.21 -4.46 -7.22
N ARG A 273 -16.80 -4.02 -6.02
CA ARG A 273 -16.71 -2.58 -5.72
C ARG A 273 -15.58 -1.89 -6.49
N CYS A 274 -14.49 -2.58 -6.79
CA CYS A 274 -13.42 -2.03 -7.63
C CYS A 274 -13.90 -1.82 -9.07
N GLU A 275 -14.58 -2.84 -9.62
CA GLU A 275 -15.23 -2.82 -10.93
C GLU A 275 -16.29 -1.70 -11.00
N GLU A 276 -17.24 -1.65 -10.05
CA GLU A 276 -18.26 -0.59 -9.93
C GLU A 276 -17.64 0.82 -9.95
N ILE A 277 -16.58 1.08 -9.18
CA ILE A 277 -16.00 2.43 -9.09
C ILE A 277 -15.25 2.79 -10.38
N ALA A 278 -14.50 1.86 -10.97
CA ALA A 278 -13.77 2.15 -12.21
C ALA A 278 -14.68 2.29 -13.45
N GLU A 279 -15.92 1.80 -13.39
CA GLU A 279 -16.94 2.03 -14.42
C GLU A 279 -17.41 3.50 -14.45
N TRP A 280 -17.93 4.03 -13.33
CA TRP A 280 -18.50 5.39 -13.32
C TRP A 280 -17.48 6.51 -13.08
N LEU A 281 -16.34 6.24 -12.41
CA LEU A 281 -15.42 7.31 -12.02
C LEU A 281 -14.73 8.03 -13.19
N PRO A 282 -14.31 7.37 -14.29
CA PRO A 282 -13.76 8.05 -15.46
C PRO A 282 -14.74 9.06 -16.05
N GLU A 283 -16.02 8.69 -16.20
CA GLU A 283 -17.05 9.58 -16.76
C GLU A 283 -17.24 10.87 -15.95
N LYS A 284 -17.14 10.79 -14.61
CA LYS A 284 -17.41 11.93 -13.71
C LYS A 284 -16.18 12.79 -13.41
N THR A 285 -14.98 12.31 -13.73
CA THR A 285 -13.73 12.99 -13.38
C THR A 285 -12.79 13.24 -14.55
N GLY A 286 -13.05 12.66 -15.74
CA GLY A 286 -12.15 12.72 -16.89
C GLY A 286 -10.84 11.94 -16.72
N ARG A 287 -10.66 11.27 -15.58
CA ARG A 287 -9.41 10.57 -15.23
C ARG A 287 -9.32 9.21 -15.91
N LYS A 288 -8.11 8.86 -16.35
CA LYS A 288 -7.77 7.48 -16.73
C LYS A 288 -7.64 6.65 -15.45
N VAL A 289 -8.51 5.67 -15.27
CA VAL A 289 -8.59 4.80 -14.09
C VAL A 289 -8.41 3.33 -14.50
N GLY A 290 -7.61 2.56 -13.77
CA GLY A 290 -7.52 1.10 -13.91
C GLY A 290 -8.18 0.34 -12.76
N VAL A 291 -8.43 -0.96 -12.94
CA VAL A 291 -8.87 -1.90 -11.89
C VAL A 291 -7.74 -2.87 -11.54
N TYR A 292 -7.55 -3.20 -10.25
CA TYR A 292 -6.69 -4.30 -9.85
C TYR A 292 -7.26 -5.12 -8.69
N HIS A 293 -7.44 -6.41 -8.92
CA HIS A 293 -7.71 -7.39 -7.86
C HIS A 293 -7.25 -8.78 -8.26
N ALA A 294 -7.09 -9.66 -7.26
CA ALA A 294 -6.63 -11.04 -7.45
C ALA A 294 -7.46 -11.89 -8.44
N GLY A 295 -8.71 -11.49 -8.74
CA GLY A 295 -9.56 -12.13 -9.75
C GLY A 295 -9.22 -11.83 -11.22
N LEU A 296 -8.41 -10.80 -11.51
CA LEU A 296 -8.01 -10.47 -12.89
C LEU A 296 -6.93 -11.43 -13.42
N HIS A 297 -6.89 -11.61 -14.75
CA HIS A 297 -5.91 -12.52 -15.38
C HIS A 297 -4.47 -12.06 -15.08
N PRO A 298 -3.48 -12.97 -14.89
CA PRO A 298 -2.11 -12.57 -14.54
C PRO A 298 -1.49 -11.55 -15.51
N ASP A 299 -1.75 -11.66 -16.80
CA ASP A 299 -1.23 -10.73 -17.82
C ASP A 299 -1.96 -9.39 -17.83
N GLU A 300 -3.25 -9.38 -17.50
CA GLU A 300 -4.06 -8.18 -17.35
C GLU A 300 -3.61 -7.38 -16.12
N ARG A 301 -3.40 -8.06 -14.97
CA ARG A 301 -2.81 -7.46 -13.77
C ARG A 301 -1.45 -6.83 -14.07
N ARG A 302 -0.59 -7.53 -14.83
CA ARG A 302 0.71 -7.01 -15.27
C ARG A 302 0.54 -5.76 -16.12
N ARG A 303 -0.34 -5.79 -17.12
CA ARG A 303 -0.63 -4.66 -18.03
C ARG A 303 -1.13 -3.42 -17.27
N VAL A 304 -2.09 -3.57 -16.37
CA VAL A 304 -2.64 -2.45 -15.59
C VAL A 304 -1.60 -1.91 -14.61
N GLN A 305 -0.85 -2.78 -13.93
CA GLN A 305 0.24 -2.38 -13.04
C GLN A 305 1.32 -1.61 -13.80
N GLU A 306 1.79 -2.10 -14.94
CA GLU A 306 2.77 -1.40 -15.78
C GLU A 306 2.27 -0.02 -16.24
N ALA A 307 1.01 0.08 -16.69
CA ALA A 307 0.41 1.35 -17.12
C ALA A 307 0.32 2.37 -15.96
N PHE A 308 0.01 1.92 -14.74
CA PHE A 308 0.03 2.76 -13.55
C PHE A 308 1.45 3.18 -13.14
N MET A 309 2.43 2.29 -13.24
CA MET A 309 3.85 2.61 -12.96
C MET A 309 4.39 3.66 -13.94
N LYS A 310 4.13 3.47 -15.25
CA LYS A 310 4.52 4.39 -16.34
C LYS A 310 3.83 5.76 -16.27
N GLY A 311 2.65 5.82 -15.65
CA GLY A 311 1.84 7.05 -15.54
C GLY A 311 0.76 7.19 -16.62
N ASP A 312 0.51 6.14 -17.41
CA ASP A 312 -0.59 6.09 -18.39
C ASP A 312 -1.97 6.14 -17.69
N LEU A 313 -2.03 5.69 -16.42
CA LEU A 313 -3.20 5.74 -15.56
C LEU A 313 -3.00 6.76 -14.43
N SER A 314 -3.95 7.69 -14.32
CA SER A 314 -3.96 8.75 -13.30
C SER A 314 -4.55 8.31 -11.96
N ALA A 315 -5.28 7.19 -11.94
CA ALA A 315 -5.71 6.53 -10.72
C ALA A 315 -5.85 5.02 -10.93
N ILE A 316 -5.91 4.26 -9.84
CA ILE A 316 -6.23 2.84 -9.88
C ILE A 316 -7.14 2.47 -8.70
N VAL A 317 -8.20 1.72 -8.98
CA VAL A 317 -9.12 1.18 -7.98
C VAL A 317 -8.75 -0.26 -7.69
N ALA A 318 -8.63 -0.63 -6.42
CA ALA A 318 -8.17 -1.96 -6.05
C ALA A 318 -8.66 -2.45 -4.68
N THR A 319 -8.54 -3.75 -4.45
CA THR A 319 -8.50 -4.29 -3.09
C THR A 319 -7.07 -4.23 -2.54
N ASN A 320 -6.89 -4.56 -1.26
CA ASN A 320 -5.60 -4.82 -0.60
C ASN A 320 -4.57 -5.64 -1.42
N ALA A 321 -5.01 -6.45 -2.39
CA ALA A 321 -4.16 -7.18 -3.32
C ALA A 321 -3.25 -6.28 -4.19
N PHE A 322 -3.59 -5.00 -4.36
CA PHE A 322 -2.71 -4.00 -4.96
C PHE A 322 -2.01 -3.20 -3.85
N GLY A 323 -0.79 -3.56 -3.49
CA GLY A 323 -0.08 -2.79 -2.48
C GLY A 323 1.33 -3.29 -2.16
N MET A 324 1.42 -4.53 -1.68
CA MET A 324 2.71 -5.19 -1.46
C MET A 324 3.58 -5.13 -2.72
N GLY A 325 4.87 -4.85 -2.56
CA GLY A 325 5.84 -4.84 -3.67
C GLY A 325 5.65 -3.75 -4.72
N ILE A 326 4.78 -2.76 -4.50
CA ILE A 326 4.66 -1.58 -5.36
C ILE A 326 5.60 -0.48 -4.83
N ASP A 327 6.44 0.07 -5.70
CA ASP A 327 7.30 1.23 -5.40
C ASP A 327 7.19 2.34 -6.46
N LYS A 328 6.00 2.94 -6.53
CA LYS A 328 5.78 4.21 -7.23
C LYS A 328 5.89 5.34 -6.21
N SER A 329 6.90 6.21 -6.35
CA SER A 329 7.19 7.23 -5.34
C SER A 329 6.25 8.44 -5.41
N ASP A 330 5.74 8.76 -6.60
CA ASP A 330 4.93 9.94 -6.94
C ASP A 330 3.42 9.77 -6.71
N ILE A 331 3.01 8.94 -5.75
CA ILE A 331 1.61 8.76 -5.35
C ILE A 331 1.16 9.95 -4.50
N ARG A 332 0.29 10.79 -5.07
CA ARG A 332 -0.24 12.04 -4.48
C ARG A 332 -1.48 11.86 -3.62
N PHE A 333 -2.25 10.79 -3.82
CA PHE A 333 -3.34 10.45 -2.92
C PHE A 333 -3.58 8.95 -2.74
N VAL A 334 -4.10 8.58 -1.57
CA VAL A 334 -4.73 7.29 -1.28
C VAL A 334 -6.12 7.57 -0.70
N VAL A 335 -7.15 6.93 -1.25
CA VAL A 335 -8.53 7.03 -0.75
C VAL A 335 -9.07 5.65 -0.38
N HIS A 336 -9.48 5.47 0.87
CA HIS A 336 -10.20 4.30 1.33
C HIS A 336 -11.71 4.53 1.12
N PHE A 337 -12.27 3.96 0.05
CA PHE A 337 -13.69 4.04 -0.26
C PHE A 337 -14.53 3.16 0.68
N ASN A 338 -13.97 2.05 1.16
CA ASN A 338 -14.49 1.29 2.29
C ASN A 338 -13.47 1.34 3.43
N MET A 339 -13.96 1.31 4.67
CA MET A 339 -13.13 1.13 5.85
C MET A 339 -12.34 -0.19 5.76
N PRO A 340 -11.01 -0.19 5.98
CA PRO A 340 -10.20 -1.42 6.06
C PRO A 340 -10.47 -2.16 7.38
N GLY A 341 -10.06 -3.43 7.46
CA GLY A 341 -10.29 -4.29 8.63
C GLY A 341 -9.42 -3.97 9.84
N SER A 342 -8.28 -3.28 9.66
CA SER A 342 -7.35 -2.96 10.74
C SER A 342 -6.60 -1.64 10.49
N LEU A 343 -6.00 -1.06 11.55
CA LEU A 343 -5.27 0.19 11.44
C LEU A 343 -3.87 0.00 10.82
N GLU A 344 -3.30 -1.20 10.93
CA GLU A 344 -2.10 -1.63 10.20
C GLU A 344 -2.35 -1.62 8.70
N ALA A 345 -3.46 -2.23 8.24
CA ALA A 345 -3.85 -2.20 6.83
C ALA A 345 -4.03 -0.77 6.33
N TYR A 346 -4.79 0.06 7.07
CA TYR A 346 -4.98 1.48 6.75
C TYR A 346 -3.64 2.22 6.60
N TYR A 347 -2.73 2.08 7.56
CA TYR A 347 -1.48 2.81 7.60
C TYR A 347 -0.45 2.29 6.58
N GLN A 348 -0.37 0.98 6.34
CA GLN A 348 0.45 0.43 5.25
C GLN A 348 -0.03 0.90 3.87
N GLU A 349 -1.35 0.96 3.66
CA GLU A 349 -1.97 1.40 2.41
C GLU A 349 -1.82 2.91 2.19
N ALA A 350 -2.06 3.73 3.22
CA ALA A 350 -1.81 5.16 3.21
C ALA A 350 -0.31 5.49 3.01
N GLY A 351 0.58 4.74 3.67
CA GLY A 351 2.03 4.90 3.60
C GLY A 351 2.66 4.64 2.22
N ARG A 352 1.88 4.18 1.23
CA ARG A 352 2.26 4.12 -0.18
C ARG A 352 2.32 5.50 -0.83
N ALA A 353 1.56 6.48 -0.32
CA ALA A 353 1.62 7.85 -0.78
C ALA A 353 2.97 8.50 -0.41
N GLY A 354 3.45 9.41 -1.26
CA GLY A 354 4.54 10.33 -0.97
C GLY A 354 5.85 9.70 -0.53
N ARG A 355 6.34 8.63 -1.19
CA ARG A 355 7.66 8.06 -0.89
C ARG A 355 8.81 8.93 -1.41
N ASP A 356 8.51 9.87 -2.31
CA ASP A 356 9.38 10.96 -2.72
C ASP A 356 9.56 12.06 -1.64
N GLY A 357 8.75 12.02 -0.56
CA GLY A 357 8.77 13.02 0.52
C GLY A 357 7.86 14.23 0.28
N GLU A 358 7.36 14.40 -0.94
CA GLU A 358 6.40 15.43 -1.33
C GLU A 358 5.05 15.23 -0.60
N MET A 359 4.28 16.30 -0.42
CA MET A 359 2.98 16.22 0.26
C MET A 359 2.00 15.31 -0.49
N SER A 360 1.30 14.45 0.27
CA SER A 360 0.27 13.54 -0.27
C SER A 360 -0.90 13.37 0.71
N ASP A 361 -2.08 13.10 0.17
CA ASP A 361 -3.34 13.04 0.91
C ASP A 361 -3.82 11.60 1.20
N CYS A 362 -4.32 11.36 2.40
CA CYS A 362 -4.82 10.06 2.86
C CYS A 362 -6.25 10.21 3.39
N LEU A 363 -7.25 9.86 2.58
CA LEU A 363 -8.67 10.08 2.83
C LEU A 363 -9.41 8.78 3.16
N LEU A 364 -10.09 8.72 4.30
CA LEU A 364 -11.03 7.64 4.63
C LEU A 364 -12.48 8.09 4.45
N LEU A 365 -13.22 7.42 3.56
CA LEU A 365 -14.66 7.61 3.37
C LEU A 365 -15.44 6.72 4.36
N PHE A 366 -15.32 7.05 5.65
CA PHE A 366 -15.88 6.24 6.72
C PHE A 366 -17.40 6.17 6.63
N ALA A 367 -17.93 4.95 6.55
CA ALA A 367 -19.34 4.69 6.82
C ALA A 367 -19.47 3.46 7.70
N TYR A 368 -20.20 3.57 8.80
CA TYR A 368 -20.29 2.51 9.79
C TYR A 368 -20.87 1.18 9.24
N PHE A 369 -21.67 1.23 8.17
CA PHE A 369 -22.17 0.00 7.51
C PHE A 369 -21.07 -0.80 6.78
N ASP A 370 -19.87 -0.25 6.54
CA ASP A 370 -18.72 -1.02 6.06
C ASP A 370 -18.31 -2.12 7.05
N ARG A 371 -18.61 -1.93 8.35
CA ARG A 371 -18.31 -2.88 9.43
C ARG A 371 -18.78 -4.30 9.07
N GLN A 372 -19.99 -4.44 8.54
CA GLN A 372 -20.59 -5.71 8.14
C GLN A 372 -19.78 -6.46 7.06
N ILE A 373 -19.02 -5.73 6.23
CA ILE A 373 -18.14 -6.32 5.22
C ILE A 373 -16.89 -6.92 5.87
N GLN A 374 -16.32 -6.21 6.86
CA GLN A 374 -15.16 -6.70 7.61
C GLN A 374 -15.53 -7.84 8.57
N GLU A 375 -16.67 -7.74 9.25
CA GLU A 375 -17.23 -8.83 10.08
C GLU A 375 -17.45 -10.11 9.25
N PHE A 376 -17.98 -10.00 8.03
CA PHE A 376 -18.10 -11.13 7.12
C PHE A 376 -16.74 -11.76 6.75
N PHE A 377 -15.68 -10.95 6.57
CA PHE A 377 -14.34 -11.49 6.36
C PHE A 377 -13.78 -12.17 7.62
N ILE A 378 -14.00 -11.61 8.81
CA ILE A 378 -13.56 -12.20 10.08
C ILE A 378 -14.28 -13.54 10.33
N GLU A 379 -15.60 -13.62 10.15
CA GLU A 379 -16.37 -14.88 10.30
C GLU A 379 -15.91 -15.96 9.32
N ASN A 380 -15.59 -15.61 8.07
CA ASN A 380 -15.04 -16.56 7.09
C ASN A 380 -13.60 -17.01 7.42
N ARG A 381 -12.84 -16.18 8.15
CA ARG A 381 -11.47 -16.45 8.59
C ARG A 381 -11.42 -17.27 9.88
N TYR A 382 -12.45 -17.19 10.73
CA TYR A 382 -12.56 -17.93 11.99
C TYR A 382 -13.89 -18.70 12.05
N PRO A 383 -14.05 -19.76 11.23
CA PRO A 383 -15.29 -20.52 11.14
C PRO A 383 -15.62 -21.24 12.46
N SER A 384 -16.89 -21.21 12.85
CA SER A 384 -17.35 -21.79 14.12
C SER A 384 -17.06 -23.29 14.23
N ARG A 385 -16.94 -23.79 15.47
CA ARG A 385 -16.83 -25.23 15.75
C ARG A 385 -17.96 -26.06 15.10
N ALA A 386 -19.15 -25.49 14.97
CA ALA A 386 -20.28 -26.13 14.27
C ALA A 386 -20.08 -26.18 12.74
N THR A 387 -19.52 -25.12 12.14
CA THR A 387 -19.18 -25.06 10.72
C THR A 387 -18.09 -26.09 10.37
N VAL A 388 -17.00 -26.13 11.16
CA VAL A 388 -15.90 -27.10 10.95
C VAL A 388 -16.40 -28.54 11.15
N LYS A 389 -17.28 -28.77 12.14
CA LYS A 389 -17.95 -30.07 12.34
C LYS A 389 -18.75 -30.51 11.12
N LYS A 390 -19.65 -29.65 10.62
CA LYS A 390 -20.48 -29.91 9.44
C LYS A 390 -19.62 -30.26 8.21
N VAL A 391 -18.54 -29.52 7.97
CA VAL A 391 -17.60 -29.79 6.87
C VAL A 391 -16.95 -31.16 7.02
N TYR A 392 -16.51 -31.53 8.22
CA TYR A 392 -15.89 -32.84 8.47
C TYR A 392 -16.88 -34.00 8.28
N GLU A 393 -18.07 -33.91 8.88
CA GLU A 393 -19.11 -34.95 8.78
C GLU A 393 -19.59 -35.13 7.34
N TYR A 394 -19.72 -34.05 6.57
CA TYR A 394 -20.05 -34.14 5.14
C TYR A 394 -18.95 -34.79 4.32
N LEU A 395 -17.67 -34.39 4.50
CA LEU A 395 -16.55 -35.00 3.78
C LEU A 395 -16.34 -36.48 4.15
N LEU A 396 -16.63 -36.88 5.40
CA LEU A 396 -16.65 -38.29 5.79
C LEU A 396 -17.78 -39.10 5.10
N SER A 397 -18.90 -38.45 4.76
CA SER A 397 -20.03 -39.09 4.06
C SER A 397 -19.79 -39.33 2.56
N CYS A 398 -18.68 -38.84 2.00
CA CYS A 398 -18.31 -39.08 0.60
C CYS A 398 -17.61 -40.45 0.45
N ASP A 399 -18.21 -41.36 -0.32
CA ASP A 399 -17.62 -42.67 -0.65
C ASP A 399 -16.35 -42.57 -1.55
N GLU A 400 -16.19 -41.46 -2.26
CA GLU A 400 -15.06 -41.22 -3.15
C GLU A 400 -13.79 -40.79 -2.38
N ASP A 401 -12.62 -41.16 -2.92
CA ASP A 401 -11.32 -40.72 -2.39
C ASP A 401 -10.27 -40.66 -3.53
N PRO A 402 -9.72 -39.47 -3.85
CA PRO A 402 -9.99 -38.19 -3.24
C PRO A 402 -11.36 -37.63 -3.67
N ILE A 403 -11.92 -36.77 -2.82
CA ILE A 403 -13.18 -36.08 -3.02
C ILE A 403 -12.94 -34.90 -3.98
N GLU A 404 -13.39 -35.02 -5.23
CA GLU A 404 -13.27 -33.97 -6.28
C GLU A 404 -14.43 -32.95 -6.22
N LEU A 405 -14.67 -32.34 -5.06
CA LEU A 405 -15.70 -31.31 -4.85
C LEU A 405 -15.11 -29.89 -4.80
N THR A 406 -15.87 -28.92 -5.34
CA THR A 406 -15.60 -27.50 -5.16
C THR A 406 -16.12 -26.99 -3.81
N LEU A 407 -15.50 -25.91 -3.30
CA LEU A 407 -15.93 -25.24 -2.07
C LEU A 407 -17.41 -24.86 -2.06
N ASP A 408 -17.98 -24.48 -3.21
CA ASP A 408 -19.38 -24.05 -3.28
C ASP A 408 -20.36 -25.23 -3.28
N GLN A 409 -19.96 -26.39 -3.84
CA GLN A 409 -20.72 -27.63 -3.68
C GLN A 409 -20.75 -28.07 -2.21
N VAL A 410 -19.59 -28.08 -1.54
CA VAL A 410 -19.49 -28.40 -0.10
C VAL A 410 -20.33 -27.42 0.73
N ARG A 411 -20.17 -26.11 0.54
CA ARG A 411 -20.96 -25.06 1.23
C ARG A 411 -22.46 -25.23 1.03
N THR A 412 -22.90 -25.55 -0.18
CA THR A 412 -24.32 -25.72 -0.52
C THR A 412 -24.89 -27.00 0.10
N ALA A 413 -24.10 -28.07 0.22
CA ALA A 413 -24.54 -29.33 0.82
C ALA A 413 -24.65 -29.29 2.35
N ILE A 414 -23.83 -28.49 3.03
CA ILE A 414 -23.83 -28.40 4.51
C ILE A 414 -24.86 -27.41 5.09
N ASP A 415 -25.53 -26.61 4.25
CA ASP A 415 -26.45 -25.52 4.64
C ASP A 415 -25.91 -24.64 5.79
N VAL A 416 -24.92 -23.81 5.48
CA VAL A 416 -24.40 -22.77 6.38
C VAL A 416 -24.56 -21.38 5.77
N ARG A 417 -24.70 -20.37 6.64
CA ARG A 417 -24.72 -18.96 6.23
C ARG A 417 -23.33 -18.45 5.83
N ASP A 418 -22.30 -19.18 6.22
CA ASP A 418 -20.89 -18.83 6.04
C ASP A 418 -20.48 -18.91 4.56
N GLY A 419 -19.46 -18.13 4.19
CA GLY A 419 -18.96 -18.07 2.82
C GLY A 419 -18.21 -19.34 2.38
N THR A 420 -17.92 -19.43 1.09
CA THR A 420 -17.08 -20.52 0.53
C THR A 420 -15.65 -20.50 1.08
N GLU A 421 -15.17 -19.34 1.52
CA GLU A 421 -13.87 -19.18 2.18
C GLU A 421 -13.87 -19.86 3.56
N ALA A 422 -14.96 -19.77 4.34
CA ALA A 422 -15.12 -20.46 5.63
C ALA A 422 -14.94 -21.98 5.53
N VAL A 423 -15.47 -22.60 4.46
CA VAL A 423 -15.28 -24.02 4.15
C VAL A 423 -13.81 -24.33 3.85
N SER A 424 -13.11 -23.45 3.11
CA SER A 424 -11.68 -23.62 2.83
C SER A 424 -10.80 -23.44 4.08
N THR A 425 -11.22 -22.60 5.02
CA THR A 425 -10.59 -22.46 6.34
C THR A 425 -10.84 -23.71 7.18
N ALA A 426 -12.07 -24.23 7.22
CA ALA A 426 -12.43 -25.48 7.89
C ALA A 426 -11.61 -26.68 7.37
N GLU A 427 -11.51 -26.87 6.04
CA GLU A 427 -10.60 -27.86 5.44
C GLU A 427 -9.14 -27.67 5.91
N THR A 428 -8.70 -26.43 6.11
CA THR A 428 -7.32 -26.12 6.53
C THR A 428 -7.09 -26.46 8.02
N LEU A 429 -8.08 -26.25 8.88
CA LEU A 429 -8.06 -26.68 10.28
C LEU A 429 -8.06 -28.21 10.40
N LEU A 430 -8.91 -28.90 9.61
CA LEU A 430 -8.95 -30.36 9.53
C LEU A 430 -7.64 -30.96 8.97
N ALA A 431 -6.98 -30.24 8.05
CA ALA A 431 -5.65 -30.61 7.58
C ALA A 431 -4.56 -30.43 8.65
N ARG A 432 -4.62 -29.35 9.46
CA ARG A 432 -3.71 -29.14 10.60
C ARG A 432 -3.93 -30.17 11.72
N ALA A 433 -5.15 -30.66 11.91
CA ALA A 433 -5.47 -31.79 12.79
C ALA A 433 -5.01 -33.17 12.24
N GLY A 434 -4.52 -33.23 10.99
CA GLY A 434 -3.99 -34.45 10.40
C GLY A 434 -5.04 -35.53 10.13
N VAL A 435 -6.27 -35.15 9.79
CA VAL A 435 -7.31 -36.09 9.29
C VAL A 435 -7.57 -35.94 7.79
N LEU A 436 -7.08 -34.85 7.19
CA LEU A 436 -7.38 -34.42 5.82
C LEU A 436 -6.10 -33.95 5.11
N LYS A 437 -5.92 -34.29 3.84
CA LYS A 437 -4.94 -33.67 2.94
C LYS A 437 -5.67 -32.89 1.84
N ARG A 438 -5.38 -31.59 1.73
CA ARG A 438 -5.78 -30.76 0.59
C ARG A 438 -4.82 -31.06 -0.58
N LEU A 439 -5.35 -31.30 -1.77
CA LEU A 439 -4.58 -31.74 -2.93
C LEU A 439 -4.66 -30.71 -4.07
N ASP A 440 -3.51 -30.19 -4.49
CA ASP A 440 -3.35 -29.32 -5.65
C ASP A 440 -2.98 -30.15 -6.90
N ALA A 441 -3.52 -29.80 -8.09
CA ALA A 441 -3.39 -30.57 -9.32
C ALA A 441 -1.97 -30.66 -9.93
N GLY A 442 -1.10 -31.44 -9.27
CA GLY A 442 0.26 -31.76 -9.69
C GLY A 442 0.34 -32.72 -10.87
N SER A 443 0.05 -32.24 -12.09
CA SER A 443 0.51 -32.85 -13.35
C SER A 443 0.08 -34.31 -13.67
N ASN A 444 -1.13 -34.73 -13.27
CA ASN A 444 -1.67 -36.08 -13.54
C ASN A 444 -0.79 -37.21 -12.95
N GLN A 445 -0.16 -36.94 -11.81
CA GLN A 445 0.59 -37.90 -11.00
C GLN A 445 -0.30 -38.46 -9.89
N ALA A 446 -0.01 -39.69 -9.47
CA ALA A 446 -0.50 -40.23 -8.21
C ALA A 446 0.48 -39.86 -7.08
N VAL A 447 0.01 -39.85 -5.83
CA VAL A 447 0.88 -39.78 -4.65
C VAL A 447 0.93 -41.14 -3.98
N VAL A 448 2.11 -41.56 -3.54
CA VAL A 448 2.31 -42.72 -2.66
C VAL A 448 3.18 -42.34 -1.47
N ARG A 449 2.87 -42.88 -0.29
CA ARG A 449 3.62 -42.68 0.95
C ARG A 449 3.56 -43.94 1.81
N ILE A 450 4.64 -44.21 2.55
CA ILE A 450 4.72 -45.31 3.53
C ILE A 450 4.99 -44.69 4.89
N ASP A 451 4.09 -44.94 5.83
CA ASP A 451 4.13 -44.51 7.23
C ASP A 451 4.56 -45.68 8.12
N SER A 452 5.78 -46.18 7.88
CA SER A 452 6.36 -47.26 8.68
C SER A 452 7.89 -47.29 8.60
N ASP A 453 8.51 -47.36 9.77
CA ASP A 453 9.95 -47.56 9.94
C ASP A 453 10.40 -49.01 9.68
N ALA A 454 9.45 -49.94 9.47
CA ALA A 454 9.74 -51.34 9.17
C ALA A 454 10.53 -51.48 7.85
N ALA A 455 11.60 -52.27 7.87
CA ALA A 455 12.55 -52.39 6.75
C ALA A 455 11.90 -52.74 5.39
N THR A 456 10.79 -53.49 5.41
CA THR A 456 9.89 -53.62 4.27
C THR A 456 8.42 -53.72 4.70
N MET A 457 7.54 -53.12 3.90
CA MET A 457 6.08 -53.28 3.99
C MET A 457 5.59 -54.65 3.53
N LEU A 458 6.47 -55.47 2.94
CA LEU A 458 6.14 -56.83 2.49
C LEU A 458 5.86 -57.79 3.64
N ASP A 459 6.29 -57.51 4.87
CA ASP A 459 6.09 -58.41 6.02
C ASP A 459 4.67 -58.30 6.60
N PHE A 460 3.95 -57.19 6.33
CA PHE A 460 2.53 -57.03 6.65
C PHE A 460 1.58 -57.65 5.59
N LEU A 461 2.12 -58.34 4.58
CA LEU A 461 1.34 -58.96 3.50
C LEU A 461 1.45 -60.50 3.52
N PRO A 462 0.34 -61.25 3.45
CA PRO A 462 0.37 -62.71 3.32
C PRO A 462 1.27 -63.18 2.17
N ARG A 463 1.97 -64.32 2.33
CA ARG A 463 2.91 -64.86 1.34
C ARG A 463 2.22 -65.25 0.03
N GLU A 464 0.94 -65.58 0.14
CA GLU A 464 0.00 -65.99 -0.90
C GLU A 464 -0.41 -64.79 -1.78
N ALA A 465 -0.34 -63.56 -1.25
CA ALA A 465 -0.77 -62.32 -1.88
C ALA A 465 0.24 -61.80 -2.93
N LYS A 466 0.69 -62.69 -3.83
CA LYS A 466 1.77 -62.45 -4.83
C LYS A 466 1.63 -61.14 -5.60
N ILE A 467 0.40 -60.77 -5.99
CA ILE A 467 0.12 -59.52 -6.72
C ILE A 467 0.32 -58.29 -5.81
N LYS A 468 -0.29 -58.26 -4.62
CA LYS A 468 -0.11 -57.15 -3.64
C LYS A 468 1.36 -56.98 -3.25
N ARG A 469 2.09 -58.09 -3.04
CA ARG A 469 3.55 -58.06 -2.78
C ARG A 469 4.31 -57.41 -3.95
N ARG A 470 4.05 -57.82 -5.20
CA ARG A 470 4.73 -57.25 -6.38
C ARG A 470 4.46 -55.75 -6.57
N VAL A 471 3.24 -55.28 -6.27
CA VAL A 471 2.91 -53.84 -6.25
C VAL A 471 3.67 -53.11 -5.16
N MET A 472 3.70 -53.65 -3.94
CA MET A 472 4.43 -53.02 -2.82
C MET A 472 5.93 -52.93 -3.10
N THR A 473 6.55 -53.95 -3.70
CA THR A 473 7.97 -53.87 -4.13
C THR A 473 8.22 -52.76 -5.16
N ALA A 474 7.29 -52.53 -6.08
CA ALA A 474 7.39 -51.42 -7.04
C ALA A 474 7.24 -50.05 -6.35
N VAL A 475 6.36 -49.94 -5.36
CA VAL A 475 6.18 -48.73 -4.52
C VAL A 475 7.44 -48.44 -3.69
N GLU A 476 7.94 -49.42 -2.95
CA GLU A 476 9.16 -49.27 -2.12
C GLU A 476 10.38 -48.88 -2.95
N LYS A 477 10.49 -49.39 -4.18
CA LYS A 477 11.56 -49.01 -5.12
C LYS A 477 11.48 -47.56 -5.60
N VAL A 478 10.29 -46.94 -5.60
CA VAL A 478 10.11 -45.52 -5.98
C VAL A 478 10.22 -44.58 -4.79
N ILE A 479 9.73 -44.99 -3.61
CA ILE A 479 9.87 -44.21 -2.37
C ILE A 479 11.32 -44.23 -1.86
N GLY A 480 11.99 -45.39 -1.91
CA GLY A 480 13.38 -45.56 -1.51
C GLY A 480 13.62 -45.10 -0.06
N ARG A 481 14.47 -44.07 0.11
CA ARG A 481 14.79 -43.49 1.42
C ARG A 481 13.75 -42.46 1.92
N ARG A 482 12.79 -42.04 1.09
CA ARG A 482 11.82 -40.97 1.41
C ARG A 482 10.56 -41.50 2.11
N ARG A 483 10.73 -42.37 3.13
CA ARG A 483 9.61 -42.84 3.97
C ARG A 483 9.06 -41.67 4.80
N GLY A 484 7.76 -41.70 5.11
CA GLY A 484 7.04 -40.58 5.74
C GLY A 484 6.80 -39.36 4.83
N GLU A 485 7.42 -39.27 3.65
CA GLU A 485 7.18 -38.19 2.68
C GLU A 485 6.15 -38.59 1.61
N ASP A 486 5.40 -37.59 1.12
CA ASP A 486 4.59 -37.75 -0.09
C ASP A 486 5.49 -37.84 -1.34
N VAL A 487 5.35 -38.93 -2.10
CA VAL A 487 6.12 -39.19 -3.33
C VAL A 487 5.19 -39.18 -4.54
N TYR A 488 5.36 -38.17 -5.39
CA TYR A 488 4.61 -37.99 -6.64
C TYR A 488 5.16 -38.89 -7.74
N VAL A 489 4.30 -39.72 -8.35
CA VAL A 489 4.70 -40.73 -9.34
C VAL A 489 3.71 -40.75 -10.51
N ARG A 490 4.21 -40.86 -11.74
CA ARG A 490 3.34 -41.14 -12.90
C ARG A 490 2.83 -42.59 -12.81
N PRO A 491 1.51 -42.86 -12.92
CA PRO A 491 0.97 -44.22 -12.83
C PRO A 491 1.64 -45.20 -13.79
N ASP A 492 2.02 -44.73 -14.98
CA ASP A 492 2.65 -45.55 -16.02
C ASP A 492 4.07 -46.00 -15.65
N THR A 493 4.74 -45.31 -14.72
CA THR A 493 6.02 -45.73 -14.13
C THR A 493 5.82 -46.87 -13.13
N LEU A 494 4.82 -46.76 -12.24
CA LEU A 494 4.48 -47.85 -11.31
C LEU A 494 3.94 -49.07 -12.06
N ALA A 495 3.14 -48.88 -13.12
CA ALA A 495 2.62 -49.96 -13.96
C ALA A 495 3.75 -50.79 -14.61
N LYS A 496 4.78 -50.10 -15.14
CA LYS A 496 5.98 -50.75 -15.68
C LYS A 496 6.82 -51.47 -14.62
N LEU A 497 7.00 -50.86 -13.44
CA LEU A 497 7.75 -51.47 -12.33
C LEU A 497 7.03 -52.66 -11.68
N ALA A 498 5.69 -52.66 -11.68
CA ALA A 498 4.84 -53.72 -11.16
C ALA A 498 4.37 -54.72 -12.23
N ASP A 499 4.85 -54.60 -13.48
CA ASP A 499 4.56 -55.47 -14.63
C ASP A 499 3.04 -55.70 -14.85
N MET A 500 2.23 -54.63 -14.82
CA MET A 500 0.77 -54.76 -14.89
C MET A 500 0.06 -53.57 -15.51
N ASP A 501 -1.14 -53.82 -16.01
CA ASP A 501 -2.05 -52.78 -16.50
C ASP A 501 -2.42 -51.75 -15.40
N ARG A 502 -2.62 -50.50 -15.83
CA ARG A 502 -2.93 -49.34 -14.99
C ARG A 502 -4.23 -49.49 -14.20
N THR A 503 -5.26 -50.16 -14.73
CA THR A 503 -6.52 -50.39 -14.00
C THR A 503 -6.31 -51.40 -12.87
N LYS A 504 -5.63 -52.51 -13.14
CA LYS A 504 -5.30 -53.54 -12.16
C LYS A 504 -4.41 -52.96 -11.05
N LEU A 505 -3.41 -52.16 -11.42
CA LEU A 505 -2.55 -51.43 -10.48
C LEU A 505 -3.37 -50.52 -9.55
N ALA A 506 -4.24 -49.67 -10.09
CA ALA A 506 -5.03 -48.71 -9.30
C ALA A 506 -5.99 -49.40 -8.31
N THR A 507 -6.52 -50.57 -8.67
CA THR A 507 -7.30 -51.41 -7.76
C THR A 507 -6.43 -52.03 -6.67
N GLN A 508 -5.24 -52.54 -7.00
CA GLN A 508 -4.32 -53.12 -5.99
C GLN A 508 -3.75 -52.07 -5.03
N LEU A 509 -3.52 -50.83 -5.48
CA LEU A 509 -3.07 -49.72 -4.61
C LEU A 509 -4.18 -49.29 -3.63
N ARG A 510 -5.43 -49.15 -4.09
CA ARG A 510 -6.60 -48.95 -3.19
C ARG A 510 -6.84 -50.12 -2.24
N GLU A 511 -6.44 -51.32 -2.62
CA GLU A 511 -6.48 -52.51 -1.77
C GLU A 511 -5.28 -52.63 -0.80
N LEU A 512 -4.29 -51.76 -0.90
CA LEU A 512 -3.13 -51.69 0.01
C LEU A 512 -3.29 -50.62 1.09
N THR A 513 -4.08 -49.54 0.88
CA THR A 513 -4.29 -48.50 1.89
C THR A 513 -4.99 -49.02 3.16
N LYS A 514 -5.73 -50.13 3.04
CA LYS A 514 -6.29 -50.90 4.15
C LYS A 514 -5.26 -51.35 5.20
N LEU A 515 -3.95 -51.33 4.87
CA LEU A 515 -2.85 -51.61 5.82
C LEU A 515 -2.60 -50.48 6.82
N ARG A 516 -3.24 -49.29 6.67
CA ARG A 516 -3.04 -48.04 7.46
C ARG A 516 -1.65 -47.40 7.35
N ALA A 517 -0.58 -48.20 7.28
CA ALA A 517 0.81 -47.75 7.10
C ALA A 517 1.21 -47.51 5.62
N PHE A 518 0.25 -47.54 4.70
CA PHE A 518 0.43 -47.18 3.29
C PHE A 518 -0.67 -46.23 2.84
N ASP A 519 -0.29 -45.18 2.14
CA ASP A 519 -1.13 -44.07 1.69
C ASP A 519 -0.99 -43.90 0.18
N TYR A 520 -2.12 -43.78 -0.53
CA TYR A 520 -2.21 -43.69 -1.99
C TYR A 520 -3.33 -42.76 -2.43
N VAL A 521 -2.95 -41.74 -3.20
CA VAL A 521 -3.87 -40.82 -3.85
C VAL A 521 -3.80 -41.05 -5.37
N PRO A 522 -4.89 -41.48 -6.03
CA PRO A 522 -4.93 -41.59 -7.49
C PRO A 522 -4.84 -40.20 -8.18
N PRO A 523 -4.51 -40.12 -9.48
CA PRO A 523 -4.46 -38.86 -10.20
C PRO A 523 -5.87 -38.27 -10.42
N PHE A 524 -6.05 -37.01 -10.01
CA PHE A 524 -7.28 -36.22 -10.08
C PHE A 524 -7.10 -34.98 -10.99
N ARG A 525 -8.16 -34.17 -11.18
CA ARG A 525 -8.05 -32.86 -11.88
C ARG A 525 -8.72 -31.73 -11.10
N GLY A 526 -7.98 -30.64 -10.86
CA GLY A 526 -8.50 -29.43 -10.21
C GLY A 526 -8.20 -29.38 -8.71
N ARG A 527 -9.22 -29.17 -7.87
CA ARG A 527 -9.12 -29.27 -6.41
C ARG A 527 -9.61 -30.66 -6.00
N ALA A 528 -8.88 -31.34 -5.13
CA ALA A 528 -9.38 -32.55 -4.49
C ALA A 528 -8.99 -32.60 -3.01
N VAL A 529 -9.70 -33.43 -2.25
CA VAL A 529 -9.50 -33.59 -0.80
C VAL A 529 -9.40 -35.08 -0.48
N HIS A 530 -8.30 -35.51 0.13
CA HIS A 530 -8.10 -36.90 0.57
C HIS A 530 -8.26 -37.01 2.09
N ILE A 531 -9.02 -37.99 2.59
CA ILE A 531 -9.25 -38.18 4.02
C ILE A 531 -8.31 -39.26 4.57
N THR A 532 -7.22 -38.82 5.20
CA THR A 532 -6.14 -39.68 5.69
C THR A 532 -6.53 -40.49 6.93
N ARG A 533 -7.50 -40.02 7.72
CA ARG A 533 -8.08 -40.77 8.85
C ARG A 533 -9.61 -40.60 8.89
N ARG A 534 -10.33 -41.67 8.54
CA ARG A 534 -11.80 -41.76 8.56
C ARG A 534 -12.37 -42.33 9.87
N ASP A 535 -11.51 -42.73 10.81
CA ASP A 535 -11.86 -43.45 12.04
C ASP A 535 -11.83 -42.59 13.32
N LEU A 536 -11.44 -41.32 13.23
CA LEU A 536 -11.46 -40.39 14.36
C LEU A 536 -12.79 -39.59 14.40
N PRO A 537 -13.52 -39.56 15.53
CA PRO A 537 -14.69 -38.72 15.67
C PRO A 537 -14.28 -37.24 15.84
N PHE A 538 -15.16 -36.31 15.46
CA PHE A 538 -14.89 -34.86 15.52
C PHE A 538 -14.45 -34.35 16.91
N ALA A 539 -14.86 -35.04 17.99
CA ALA A 539 -14.51 -34.67 19.36
C ALA A 539 -13.05 -34.98 19.74
N GLU A 540 -12.37 -35.88 19.01
CA GLU A 540 -10.97 -36.28 19.24
C GLU A 540 -9.98 -35.51 18.35
N LEU A 541 -10.47 -34.59 17.51
CA LEU A 541 -9.61 -33.76 16.67
C LEU A 541 -8.93 -32.69 17.53
N ASN A 542 -7.59 -32.68 17.50
CA ASN A 542 -6.77 -31.67 18.17
C ASN A 542 -6.84 -30.33 17.41
N ILE A 543 -7.97 -29.63 17.55
CA ILE A 543 -8.22 -28.28 17.04
C ILE A 543 -8.53 -27.40 18.25
N ASP A 544 -7.65 -26.45 18.53
CA ASP A 544 -7.83 -25.47 19.58
C ASP A 544 -8.84 -24.40 19.11
N PHE A 545 -10.10 -24.58 19.51
CA PHE A 545 -11.18 -23.64 19.22
C PHE A 545 -11.15 -22.40 20.11
N ASP A 546 -10.65 -22.52 21.34
CA ASP A 546 -10.53 -21.40 22.27
C ASP A 546 -9.49 -20.39 21.74
N GLU A 547 -8.39 -20.88 21.16
CA GLU A 547 -7.40 -20.07 20.44
C GLU A 547 -7.96 -19.43 19.16
N LEU A 548 -8.85 -20.11 18.43
CA LEU A 548 -9.52 -19.52 17.27
C LEU A 548 -10.47 -18.39 17.69
N ASP A 549 -11.24 -18.56 18.77
CA ASP A 549 -12.14 -17.54 19.30
C ASP A 549 -11.36 -16.35 19.92
N ARG A 550 -10.20 -16.60 20.57
CA ARG A 550 -9.27 -15.51 20.98
C ARG A 550 -8.75 -14.71 19.80
N ARG A 551 -8.29 -15.37 18.73
CA ARG A 551 -7.80 -14.70 17.50
C ARG A 551 -8.91 -13.92 16.81
N LYS A 552 -10.12 -14.50 16.74
CA LYS A 552 -11.32 -13.82 16.24
C LYS A 552 -11.59 -12.54 17.03
N ALA A 553 -11.58 -12.60 18.36
CA ALA A 553 -11.77 -11.42 19.23
C ALA A 553 -10.72 -10.33 18.97
N ALA A 554 -9.44 -10.70 18.85
CA ALA A 554 -8.36 -9.74 18.54
C ALA A 554 -8.54 -9.05 17.16
N GLU A 555 -9.08 -9.74 16.16
CA GLU A 555 -9.38 -9.11 14.86
C GLU A 555 -10.63 -8.20 14.93
N TYR A 556 -11.57 -8.46 15.84
CA TYR A 556 -12.64 -7.51 16.19
C TYR A 556 -12.08 -6.27 16.93
N GLU A 557 -11.13 -6.41 17.84
CA GLU A 557 -10.47 -5.28 18.50
C GLU A 557 -9.72 -4.38 17.51
N LYS A 558 -9.03 -4.97 16.53
CA LYS A 558 -8.43 -4.25 15.39
C LYS A 558 -9.48 -3.48 14.57
N LEU A 559 -10.66 -4.06 14.35
CA LEU A 559 -11.76 -3.40 13.64
C LEU A 559 -12.33 -2.22 14.44
N GLU A 560 -12.48 -2.36 15.75
CA GLU A 560 -12.86 -1.24 16.64
C GLU A 560 -11.78 -0.15 16.67
N ALA A 561 -10.49 -0.48 16.57
CA ALA A 561 -9.43 0.51 16.48
C ALA A 561 -9.55 1.42 15.23
N VAL A 562 -9.98 0.88 14.09
CA VAL A 562 -10.27 1.69 12.88
C VAL A 562 -11.51 2.57 13.08
N ILE A 563 -12.56 2.04 13.73
CA ILE A 563 -13.78 2.80 14.05
C ILE A 563 -13.46 3.93 15.06
N GLY A 564 -12.59 3.65 16.04
CA GLY A 564 -12.04 4.61 16.99
C GLY A 564 -11.24 5.70 16.29
N PHE A 565 -10.28 5.35 15.44
CA PHE A 565 -9.54 6.27 14.59
C PHE A 565 -10.45 7.17 13.75
N ALA A 566 -11.49 6.59 13.13
CA ALA A 566 -12.45 7.34 12.33
C ALA A 566 -13.31 8.32 13.15
N ARG A 567 -13.73 7.93 14.35
CA ARG A 567 -14.52 8.77 15.27
C ARG A 567 -13.69 9.79 16.06
N ALA A 568 -12.40 9.54 16.28
CA ALA A 568 -11.50 10.31 17.14
C ALA A 568 -11.61 11.83 16.94
N ALA A 569 -11.63 12.58 18.06
CA ALA A 569 -11.62 14.05 18.08
C ALA A 569 -10.18 14.62 18.15
N SER A 570 -9.21 13.84 18.62
CA SER A 570 -7.78 14.14 18.68
C SER A 570 -7.08 14.03 17.32
N CYS A 571 -5.78 14.36 17.25
CA CYS A 571 -5.00 14.25 16.02
C CYS A 571 -5.03 12.83 15.44
N ARG A 572 -5.37 12.71 14.15
CA ARG A 572 -5.41 11.42 13.42
C ARG A 572 -4.07 10.70 13.44
N GLN A 573 -2.98 11.42 13.20
CA GLN A 573 -1.65 10.82 13.19
C GLN A 573 -1.29 10.31 14.58
N ARG A 574 -1.54 11.09 15.64
CA ARG A 574 -1.27 10.67 17.02
C ARG A 574 -1.99 9.37 17.38
N VAL A 575 -3.27 9.20 17.02
CA VAL A 575 -3.99 7.93 17.25
C VAL A 575 -3.32 6.73 16.57
N ILE A 576 -2.72 6.92 15.39
CA ILE A 576 -1.93 5.88 14.70
C ILE A 576 -0.59 5.63 15.42
N LEU A 577 0.09 6.68 15.88
CA LEU A 577 1.36 6.57 16.61
C LEU A 577 1.18 5.88 17.97
N ASP A 578 0.15 6.27 18.73
CA ASP A 578 -0.25 5.67 20.00
C ASP A 578 -0.57 4.18 19.82
N TYR A 579 -1.32 3.81 18.76
CA TYR A 579 -1.65 2.40 18.44
C TYR A 579 -0.41 1.53 18.15
N PHE A 580 0.60 2.08 17.48
CA PHE A 580 1.87 1.38 17.27
C PHE A 580 2.82 1.46 18.48
N GLY A 581 2.49 2.20 19.54
CA GLY A 581 3.41 2.45 20.65
C GLY A 581 4.68 3.17 20.20
N ASP A 582 4.53 4.27 19.45
CA ASP A 582 5.64 5.18 19.14
C ASP A 582 6.01 5.99 20.39
N PRO A 583 7.26 5.90 20.91
CA PRO A 583 7.68 6.70 22.06
C PRO A 583 7.72 8.21 21.80
N ASN A 584 7.62 8.65 20.54
CA ASN A 584 7.63 10.06 20.13
C ASN A 584 6.26 10.52 19.57
N ALA A 585 5.16 9.90 20.02
CA ALA A 585 3.82 10.23 19.54
C ALA A 585 3.44 11.71 19.81
N ALA A 586 3.20 12.47 18.73
CA ALA A 586 2.91 13.90 18.77
C ALA A 586 1.82 14.31 17.75
N ASP A 587 1.15 15.43 18.00
CA ASP A 587 0.09 15.96 17.15
C ASP A 587 0.67 16.62 15.88
N CYS A 588 0.21 16.21 14.69
CA CYS A 588 0.89 16.47 13.41
C CYS A 588 0.59 17.83 12.75
N THR A 589 -0.13 18.73 13.43
CA THR A 589 -0.61 20.06 12.99
C THR A 589 -1.40 20.13 11.66
N ARG A 590 -1.50 19.04 10.87
CA ARG A 590 -1.94 19.07 9.46
C ARG A 590 -3.16 18.20 9.12
N CYS A 591 -3.57 17.26 9.97
CA CYS A 591 -4.74 16.42 9.71
C CYS A 591 -6.06 17.20 9.86
N ASP A 592 -7.17 16.65 9.38
CA ASP A 592 -8.54 17.22 9.47
C ASP A 592 -8.99 17.69 10.87
N ARG A 593 -8.40 17.14 11.94
CA ARG A 593 -8.60 17.56 13.34
C ARG A 593 -7.67 18.68 13.81
N CYS A 594 -6.42 18.73 13.31
CA CYS A 594 -5.44 19.73 13.72
C CYS A 594 -5.56 21.03 12.91
N ASP A 595 -5.87 20.92 11.61
CA ASP A 595 -6.23 22.04 10.75
C ASP A 595 -7.64 21.80 10.19
N PRO A 596 -8.70 22.35 10.82
CA PRO A 596 -10.07 22.21 10.32
C PRO A 596 -10.36 22.89 8.97
N VAL A 597 -9.41 23.64 8.40
CA VAL A 597 -9.59 24.49 7.20
C VAL A 597 -8.73 24.01 6.02
N GLY A 598 -7.43 23.76 6.22
CA GLY A 598 -6.50 23.18 5.27
C GLY A 598 -6.29 21.66 5.43
N GLY A 599 -6.55 21.08 6.60
CA GLY A 599 -6.56 19.64 6.84
C GLY A 599 -7.79 18.95 6.26
N LYS A 600 -8.92 19.68 6.13
CA LYS A 600 -10.12 19.18 5.45
C LYS A 600 -9.92 19.08 3.95
N LEU A 601 -9.76 17.84 3.48
CA LEU A 601 -9.59 17.49 2.07
C LEU A 601 -10.79 17.83 1.17
N ILE A 602 -11.99 18.00 1.74
CA ILE A 602 -13.24 18.23 1.01
C ILE A 602 -13.92 19.48 1.56
N ARG A 603 -13.79 20.60 0.84
CA ARG A 603 -14.33 21.91 1.22
C ARG A 603 -15.78 22.09 0.72
N SER A 604 -16.61 22.81 1.46
CA SER A 604 -18.05 22.98 1.17
C SER A 604 -18.36 24.31 0.47
N GLY A 605 -18.06 24.39 -0.82
CA GLY A 605 -18.39 25.52 -1.69
C GLY A 605 -17.42 25.58 -2.87
N ASP A 606 -17.86 26.15 -3.99
CA ASP A 606 -16.96 26.51 -5.08
C ASP A 606 -16.15 27.73 -4.64
N TRP A 607 -14.83 27.65 -4.72
CA TRP A 607 -13.93 28.72 -4.33
C TRP A 607 -12.82 28.82 -5.37
N ASN A 608 -12.82 29.92 -6.13
CA ASN A 608 -11.71 30.25 -7.01
C ASN A 608 -10.45 30.50 -6.17
N GLY A 609 -9.29 30.14 -6.69
CA GLY A 609 -8.09 29.91 -5.88
C GLY A 609 -7.43 31.14 -5.23
N SER A 610 -6.33 30.84 -4.53
CA SER A 610 -5.45 31.76 -3.77
C SER A 610 -5.88 32.04 -2.32
N LEU A 611 -5.36 31.21 -1.41
CA LEU A 611 -4.78 31.55 -0.09
C LEU A 611 -4.53 30.23 0.67
N THR A 612 -3.36 30.11 1.30
CA THR A 612 -2.93 28.93 2.07
C THR A 612 -2.85 29.25 3.55
N THR A 613 -2.91 28.22 4.41
CA THR A 613 -2.82 28.42 5.86
C THR A 613 -1.43 28.95 6.31
N ALA A 614 -0.40 28.87 5.46
CA ALA A 614 0.93 29.43 5.75
C ALA A 614 0.91 30.96 5.81
N ASP A 615 0.17 31.59 4.89
CA ASP A 615 0.12 33.04 4.68
C ASP A 615 -0.49 33.76 5.91
N ALA A 616 -1.39 33.07 6.63
CA ALA A 616 -1.99 33.56 7.88
C ALA A 616 -1.08 33.38 9.12
N ILE A 617 -0.15 32.42 9.10
CA ILE A 617 0.75 32.14 10.24
C ILE A 617 1.90 33.16 10.30
N ALA A 618 2.33 33.68 9.13
CA ALA A 618 3.32 34.76 9.04
C ALA A 618 2.87 36.06 9.76
N ALA A 619 1.56 36.25 9.97
CA ALA A 619 0.99 37.43 10.64
C ALA A 619 1.03 37.38 12.18
N GLY A 620 1.63 36.36 12.80
CA GLY A 620 1.89 36.32 14.25
C GLY A 620 0.67 36.08 15.15
N GLY A 621 -0.46 35.63 14.60
CA GLY A 621 -1.67 35.34 15.35
C GLY A 621 -1.57 34.07 16.22
N ALA A 622 -1.78 34.20 17.53
CA ALA A 622 -1.90 33.05 18.43
C ALA A 622 -3.18 32.24 18.13
N VAL A 623 -3.13 30.92 18.38
CA VAL A 623 -4.27 30.01 18.14
C VAL A 623 -5.45 30.39 19.06
N PRO A 624 -6.64 30.73 18.52
CA PRO A 624 -7.78 31.10 19.35
C PRO A 624 -8.33 29.92 20.15
N ALA A 625 -8.33 30.05 21.48
CA ALA A 625 -9.05 29.13 22.36
C ALA A 625 -10.56 29.42 22.32
N ALA A 626 -11.36 28.37 22.17
CA ALA A 626 -12.82 28.36 22.08
C ALA A 626 -13.45 29.18 20.94
N ILE A 627 -14.44 28.58 20.24
CA ILE A 627 -15.30 29.32 19.31
C ILE A 627 -16.40 30.01 20.12
N ALA A 628 -16.03 31.07 20.84
CA ALA A 628 -16.99 32.06 21.29
C ALA A 628 -17.55 32.78 20.06
N HIS A 629 -18.78 32.45 19.66
CA HIS A 629 -19.50 33.18 18.61
C HIS A 629 -20.06 34.49 19.20
N PRO A 630 -19.49 35.68 18.92
CA PRO A 630 -19.85 36.91 19.66
C PRO A 630 -21.31 37.33 19.40
N ASP A 631 -21.84 36.95 18.24
CA ASP A 631 -23.21 37.17 17.78
C ASP A 631 -24.28 36.27 18.45
N ILE A 632 -23.90 35.35 19.34
CA ILE A 632 -24.79 34.33 19.89
C ILE A 632 -24.80 34.41 21.42
N ASP A 633 -25.99 34.57 22.00
CA ASP A 633 -26.17 34.37 23.43
C ASP A 633 -25.89 32.91 23.81
N GLU A 634 -24.78 32.72 24.52
CA GLU A 634 -24.33 31.42 25.04
C GLU A 634 -25.36 30.81 26.00
N ARG A 635 -26.08 31.63 26.78
CA ARG A 635 -27.09 31.14 27.73
C ARG A 635 -28.25 30.47 27.00
N SER A 636 -28.80 31.11 25.97
CA SER A 636 -29.84 30.53 25.12
C SER A 636 -29.35 29.32 24.32
N LEU A 637 -28.10 29.34 23.82
CA LEU A 637 -27.50 28.19 23.15
C LEU A 637 -27.42 26.97 24.10
N LEU A 638 -26.96 27.20 25.33
CA LEU A 638 -26.86 26.18 26.38
C LEU A 638 -28.22 25.64 26.80
N THR A 639 -29.24 26.50 26.97
CA THR A 639 -30.64 26.07 27.19
C THR A 639 -31.12 25.14 26.07
N GLY A 640 -30.87 25.49 24.81
CA GLY A 640 -31.24 24.65 23.66
C GLY A 640 -30.54 23.30 23.62
N ILE A 641 -29.26 23.26 24.00
CA ILE A 641 -28.50 22.01 24.15
C ILE A 641 -29.06 21.16 25.30
N ARG A 642 -29.37 21.77 26.46
CA ARG A 642 -30.00 21.07 27.59
C ARG A 642 -31.37 20.50 27.22
N VAL A 643 -32.18 21.17 26.40
CA VAL A 643 -33.44 20.64 25.87
C VAL A 643 -33.22 19.39 25.00
N VAL A 644 -32.15 19.33 24.18
CA VAL A 644 -31.81 18.11 23.41
C VAL A 644 -31.38 16.98 24.35
N LEU A 645 -30.51 17.25 25.33
CA LEU A 645 -30.05 16.27 26.31
C LEU A 645 -31.22 15.72 27.15
N SER A 646 -32.06 16.61 27.67
CA SER A 646 -33.31 16.34 28.40
C SER A 646 -34.28 15.46 27.59
N GLY A 647 -34.39 15.72 26.28
CA GLY A 647 -35.16 14.90 25.35
C GLY A 647 -34.60 13.49 25.13
N VAL A 648 -33.28 13.30 25.17
CA VAL A 648 -32.69 11.94 25.10
C VAL A 648 -33.01 11.14 26.36
N VAL A 649 -32.80 11.71 27.56
CA VAL A 649 -33.05 11.03 28.84
C VAL A 649 -34.50 10.56 28.96
N ARG A 650 -35.46 11.43 28.60
CA ARG A 650 -36.90 11.13 28.59
C ARG A 650 -37.32 10.03 27.59
N THR A 651 -36.41 9.53 26.75
CA THR A 651 -36.63 8.35 25.87
C THR A 651 -35.97 7.06 26.36
N HIS A 652 -35.31 7.11 27.54
CA HIS A 652 -34.71 5.98 28.25
C HIS A 652 -33.81 5.07 27.38
N GLY A 653 -33.06 5.66 26.44
CA GLY A 653 -32.16 4.89 25.56
C GLY A 653 -32.86 3.95 24.56
N ARG A 654 -34.17 4.12 24.32
CA ARG A 654 -34.96 3.18 23.49
C ARG A 654 -35.03 3.57 22.01
N LEU A 655 -34.59 4.78 21.64
CA LEU A 655 -34.83 5.38 20.32
C LEU A 655 -33.53 5.84 19.65
N GLY A 656 -33.53 5.90 18.31
CA GLY A 656 -32.43 6.44 17.50
C GLY A 656 -32.63 7.92 17.14
N LYS A 657 -31.52 8.64 16.86
CA LYS A 657 -31.46 10.12 16.74
C LYS A 657 -32.59 10.76 15.91
N ASN A 658 -32.92 10.20 14.76
CA ASN A 658 -33.95 10.75 13.85
C ASN A 658 -35.34 10.86 14.48
N LEU A 659 -35.71 9.92 15.36
CA LEU A 659 -37.02 9.90 16.00
C LEU A 659 -37.06 10.84 17.23
N ILE A 660 -35.93 10.98 17.93
CA ILE A 660 -35.75 11.95 19.02
C ILE A 660 -35.80 13.38 18.45
N ALA A 661 -35.14 13.63 17.32
CA ALA A 661 -35.23 14.90 16.58
C ALA A 661 -36.67 15.20 16.11
N GLN A 662 -37.41 14.20 15.63
CA GLN A 662 -38.83 14.36 15.27
C GLN A 662 -39.73 14.71 16.47
N MET A 663 -39.49 14.11 17.64
CA MET A 663 -40.17 14.48 18.89
C MET A 663 -39.85 15.93 19.29
N LEU A 664 -38.58 16.31 19.34
CA LEU A 664 -38.14 17.65 19.77
C LEU A 664 -38.68 18.77 18.88
N VAL A 665 -38.84 18.53 17.57
CA VAL A 665 -39.43 19.48 16.61
C VAL A 665 -40.98 19.46 16.64
N GLY A 666 -41.61 18.49 17.30
CA GLY A 666 -43.08 18.41 17.41
C GLY A 666 -43.74 17.78 16.18
N SER A 667 -43.08 16.80 15.55
CA SER A 667 -43.55 16.15 14.33
C SER A 667 -44.75 15.24 14.58
N LYS A 668 -45.85 15.48 13.86
CA LYS A 668 -47.06 14.64 13.83
C LYS A 668 -46.88 13.31 13.07
N ASN A 669 -45.67 12.77 12.99
CA ASN A 669 -45.41 11.48 12.36
C ASN A 669 -46.13 10.38 13.13
N LYS A 670 -46.87 9.50 12.43
CA LYS A 670 -47.59 8.35 12.99
C LYS A 670 -46.76 7.55 14.01
N ARG A 671 -45.45 7.40 13.77
CA ARG A 671 -44.54 6.67 14.66
C ARG A 671 -44.22 7.39 15.98
N VAL A 672 -44.27 8.72 16.01
CA VAL A 672 -44.09 9.55 17.22
C VAL A 672 -45.31 9.37 18.14
N THR A 673 -46.52 9.49 17.58
CA THR A 673 -47.79 9.29 18.31
C THR A 673 -48.01 7.84 18.74
N GLN A 674 -47.65 6.85 17.90
CA GLN A 674 -47.71 5.43 18.27
C GLN A 674 -46.84 5.09 19.49
N LEU A 675 -45.72 5.79 19.67
CA LEU A 675 -44.81 5.64 20.80
C LEU A 675 -45.10 6.63 21.95
N ARG A 676 -46.23 7.36 21.88
CA ARG A 676 -46.70 8.35 22.87
C ARG A 676 -45.71 9.48 23.16
N LEU A 677 -44.76 9.74 22.26
CA LEU A 677 -43.72 10.76 22.43
C LEU A 677 -44.28 12.18 22.35
N ASP A 678 -45.49 12.33 21.80
CA ASP A 678 -46.33 13.53 21.82
C ASP A 678 -46.82 13.94 23.21
N ARG A 679 -46.62 13.07 24.23
CA ARG A 679 -46.99 13.34 25.64
C ARG A 679 -45.81 13.71 26.54
N LEU A 680 -44.58 13.70 26.03
CA LEU A 680 -43.39 14.08 26.80
C LEU A 680 -43.26 15.60 26.86
N SER A 681 -42.83 16.17 27.99
CA SER A 681 -42.71 17.63 28.15
C SER A 681 -41.79 18.28 27.10
N THR A 682 -40.78 17.54 26.62
CA THR A 682 -39.86 17.96 25.56
C THR A 682 -40.45 17.94 24.14
N TYR A 683 -41.72 17.54 23.96
CA TYR A 683 -42.34 17.43 22.63
C TYR A 683 -42.59 18.79 21.97
N GLY A 684 -41.82 19.08 20.93
CA GLY A 684 -41.95 20.33 20.19
C GLY A 684 -41.39 21.56 20.89
N MET A 685 -40.56 21.42 21.94
CA MET A 685 -39.81 22.55 22.51
C MET A 685 -38.89 23.21 21.46
N LEU A 686 -38.47 22.48 20.42
CA LEU A 686 -37.63 22.96 19.33
C LEU A 686 -38.40 23.11 18.00
N ARG A 687 -39.71 23.41 18.04
CA ARG A 687 -40.57 23.64 16.85
C ARG A 687 -40.04 24.64 15.81
N GLY A 688 -39.14 25.54 16.20
CA GLY A 688 -38.49 26.50 15.28
C GLY A 688 -37.27 25.95 14.52
N LEU A 689 -36.89 24.69 14.75
CA LEU A 689 -35.78 24.01 14.09
C LEU A 689 -36.29 22.94 13.11
N THR A 690 -35.49 22.60 12.10
CA THR A 690 -35.78 21.42 11.27
C THR A 690 -35.30 20.13 11.97
N GLN A 691 -35.81 18.96 11.57
CA GLN A 691 -35.29 17.68 12.04
C GLN A 691 -33.77 17.58 11.79
N THR A 692 -33.28 18.11 10.66
CA THR A 692 -31.86 18.13 10.29
C THR A 692 -31.04 19.03 11.21
N ASP A 693 -31.56 20.21 11.60
CA ASP A 693 -30.88 21.08 12.56
C ASP A 693 -30.71 20.40 13.92
N VAL A 694 -31.76 19.69 14.41
CA VAL A 694 -31.68 18.97 15.69
C VAL A 694 -30.79 17.72 15.58
N ALA A 695 -30.79 17.02 14.44
CA ALA A 695 -29.88 15.91 14.19
C ALA A 695 -28.41 16.37 14.14
N ASP A 696 -28.12 17.53 13.53
CA ASP A 696 -26.80 18.17 13.57
C ASP A 696 -26.35 18.45 15.02
N VAL A 697 -27.24 18.95 15.89
CA VAL A 697 -26.93 19.13 17.32
C VAL A 697 -26.66 17.78 18.01
N MET A 698 -27.48 16.76 17.77
CA MET A 698 -27.25 15.43 18.34
C MET A 698 -25.92 14.80 17.90
N ASP A 699 -25.53 15.00 16.64
CA ASP A 699 -24.25 14.51 16.11
C ASP A 699 -23.05 15.31 16.68
N SER A 700 -23.19 16.61 16.94
CA SER A 700 -22.22 17.39 17.72
C SER A 700 -22.11 16.92 19.18
N LEU A 701 -23.22 16.53 19.82
CA LEU A 701 -23.22 15.99 21.19
C LEU A 701 -22.61 14.59 21.27
N LEU A 702 -22.85 13.74 20.28
CA LEU A 702 -22.17 12.44 20.12
C LEU A 702 -20.66 12.64 19.89
N GLY A 703 -20.27 13.56 19.01
CA GLY A 703 -18.86 13.88 18.74
C GLY A 703 -18.12 14.50 19.94
N ALA A 704 -18.83 15.12 20.87
CA ALA A 704 -18.30 15.67 22.11
C ALA A 704 -18.30 14.69 23.30
N GLY A 705 -18.76 13.44 23.12
CA GLY A 705 -18.88 12.46 24.20
C GLY A 705 -19.97 12.76 25.25
N LEU A 706 -20.90 13.66 24.93
CA LEU A 706 -22.05 14.02 25.80
C LEU A 706 -23.23 13.07 25.60
N LEU A 707 -23.32 12.48 24.41
CA LEU A 707 -24.19 11.35 24.11
C LEU A 707 -23.32 10.19 23.64
N GLU A 708 -23.84 8.97 23.78
CA GLU A 708 -23.26 7.76 23.20
C GLU A 708 -24.30 7.06 22.30
N GLN A 709 -23.85 6.16 21.44
CA GLN A 709 -24.70 5.37 20.57
C GLN A 709 -24.47 3.88 20.83
N LYS A 710 -25.47 3.19 21.38
CA LYS A 710 -25.45 1.77 21.71
C LYS A 710 -26.39 0.99 20.79
N GLU A 711 -25.92 -0.14 20.27
CA GLU A 711 -26.69 -0.98 19.35
C GLU A 711 -27.28 -2.17 20.10
N ILE A 712 -28.61 -2.27 20.13
CA ILE A 712 -29.35 -3.31 20.87
C ILE A 712 -29.76 -4.46 19.93
N SER A 713 -29.68 -4.24 18.60
CA SER A 713 -29.83 -5.26 17.55
C SER A 713 -29.34 -4.71 16.20
N GLU A 714 -28.99 -5.61 15.27
CA GLU A 714 -28.34 -5.40 13.96
C GLU A 714 -28.81 -4.21 13.09
N ARG A 715 -29.99 -3.63 13.34
CA ARG A 715 -30.61 -2.58 12.52
C ARG A 715 -31.24 -1.44 13.33
N ARG A 716 -30.91 -1.31 14.63
CA ARG A 716 -31.46 -0.25 15.51
C ARG A 716 -30.41 0.30 16.51
N PRO A 717 -29.56 1.25 16.07
CA PRO A 717 -28.76 2.05 16.98
C PRO A 717 -29.63 2.98 17.82
N THR A 718 -29.39 3.00 19.12
CA THR A 718 -30.10 3.82 20.11
C THR A 718 -29.16 4.84 20.74
N VAL A 719 -29.69 6.00 21.15
CA VAL A 719 -28.89 7.10 21.73
C VAL A 719 -29.08 7.13 23.24
N HIS A 720 -27.98 7.12 23.98
CA HIS A 720 -27.96 7.12 25.45
C HIS A 720 -27.20 8.35 25.98
N MET A 721 -27.43 8.66 27.25
CA MET A 721 -26.82 9.79 27.95
C MET A 721 -25.54 9.35 28.66
N THR A 722 -24.43 10.06 28.48
CA THR A 722 -23.21 9.84 29.26
C THR A 722 -23.26 10.63 30.58
N ASP A 723 -22.42 10.28 31.55
CA ASP A 723 -22.35 11.04 32.82
C ASP A 723 -21.92 12.50 32.61
N MET A 724 -21.08 12.76 31.61
CA MET A 724 -20.71 14.13 31.22
C MET A 724 -21.90 14.89 30.63
N GLY A 725 -22.69 14.26 29.76
CA GLY A 725 -23.95 14.83 29.28
C GLY A 725 -24.97 15.09 30.39
N ARG A 726 -25.06 14.17 31.38
CA ARG A 726 -25.95 14.33 32.54
C ARG A 726 -25.55 15.53 33.41
N ARG A 727 -24.27 15.76 33.67
CA ARG A 727 -23.82 16.94 34.46
C ARG A 727 -24.08 18.26 33.74
N ILE A 728 -23.93 18.32 32.41
CA ILE A 728 -24.25 19.54 31.65
C ILE A 728 -25.76 19.79 31.60
N MET A 729 -26.57 18.73 31.49
CA MET A 729 -28.03 18.80 31.61
C MET A 729 -28.45 19.35 32.98
N ASN A 730 -27.86 18.82 34.06
CA ASN A 730 -28.13 19.18 35.45
C ASN A 730 -27.36 20.44 35.93
N CYS A 731 -27.00 21.33 35.00
CA CYS A 731 -26.33 22.61 35.29
C CYS A 731 -25.01 22.54 36.09
N THR A 732 -24.39 21.37 36.20
CA THR A 732 -23.22 21.12 37.06
C THR A 732 -21.89 21.41 36.34
N ASP A 733 -21.80 21.06 35.06
CA ASP A 733 -20.62 21.27 34.21
C ASP A 733 -20.93 22.29 33.07
N PRO A 734 -19.92 23.06 32.61
CA PRO A 734 -20.00 23.84 31.36
C PRO A 734 -19.83 22.93 30.12
N LEU A 735 -20.01 23.49 28.91
CA LEU A 735 -19.74 22.76 27.66
C LEU A 735 -18.24 22.47 27.49
N PRO A 736 -17.85 21.25 27.09
CA PRO A 736 -16.44 20.92 26.87
C PRO A 736 -15.94 21.59 25.58
N ALA A 737 -14.67 21.97 25.53
CA ALA A 737 -14.06 22.61 24.36
C ALA A 737 -14.10 21.73 23.07
N ALA A 738 -14.33 20.43 23.22
CA ALA A 738 -14.55 19.50 22.11
C ALA A 738 -15.95 19.63 21.46
N PHE A 739 -16.92 20.26 22.12
CA PHE A 739 -18.24 20.50 21.55
C PHE A 739 -18.18 21.65 20.54
N GLN A 740 -18.33 21.32 19.25
CA GLN A 740 -18.43 22.28 18.17
C GLN A 740 -19.74 22.10 17.41
N LEU A 741 -20.47 23.20 17.23
CA LEU A 741 -21.73 23.26 16.48
C LEU A 741 -21.60 24.27 15.34
N LYS A 742 -22.13 23.94 14.16
CA LYS A 742 -22.08 24.81 12.97
C LYS A 742 -22.74 26.17 13.30
N HIS A 743 -22.06 27.29 13.06
CA HIS A 743 -22.55 28.65 13.39
C HIS A 743 -24.02 28.90 13.01
N ARG A 744 -24.43 28.49 11.79
CA ARG A 744 -25.82 28.61 11.31
C ARG A 744 -26.84 27.83 12.16
N VAL A 745 -26.45 26.68 12.69
CA VAL A 745 -27.30 25.85 13.58
C VAL A 745 -27.29 26.44 14.99
N ALA A 746 -26.11 26.81 15.52
CA ALA A 746 -26.00 27.47 16.83
C ALA A 746 -26.88 28.74 16.91
N LYS A 747 -26.82 29.61 15.89
CA LYS A 747 -27.62 30.86 15.82
C LYS A 747 -29.12 30.60 15.74
N LYS A 748 -29.55 29.47 15.12
CA LYS A 748 -30.96 29.01 15.16
C LYS A 748 -31.34 28.49 16.54
N VAL A 749 -30.53 27.60 17.13
CA VAL A 749 -30.78 26.96 18.43
C VAL A 749 -30.95 28.04 19.50
N ALA A 750 -29.99 28.97 19.63
CA ALA A 750 -30.11 30.09 20.55
C ALA A 750 -31.37 30.92 20.29
N LYS A 751 -31.67 31.30 19.04
CA LYS A 751 -32.88 32.08 18.70
C LYS A 751 -34.20 31.39 19.06
N VAL A 752 -34.27 30.06 18.98
CA VAL A 752 -35.46 29.28 19.38
C VAL A 752 -35.53 29.13 20.89
N SER A 753 -34.39 28.89 21.54
CA SER A 753 -34.30 28.59 22.97
C SER A 753 -34.28 29.81 23.88
N ALA A 754 -34.06 31.02 23.35
CA ALA A 754 -34.22 32.30 24.04
C ALA A 754 -35.66 32.61 24.53
N LYS A 755 -36.61 31.69 24.29
CA LYS A 755 -38.00 31.74 24.76
C LYS A 755 -38.38 30.57 25.68
N ILE A 756 -37.40 29.80 26.13
CA ILE A 756 -37.58 28.65 27.03
C ILE A 756 -37.02 29.08 28.39
N GLU A 757 -37.87 29.11 29.41
CA GLU A 757 -37.45 29.51 30.76
C GLU A 757 -36.74 28.34 31.44
N SER A 758 -35.76 28.61 32.32
CA SER A 758 -34.88 27.54 32.82
C SER A 758 -35.60 26.47 33.64
N GLY A 759 -36.75 26.78 34.24
CA GLY A 759 -37.59 25.83 34.96
C GLY A 759 -38.26 24.77 34.07
N ASP A 760 -38.40 25.00 32.76
CA ASP A 760 -38.99 24.02 31.82
C ASP A 760 -38.10 22.78 31.60
N VAL A 761 -36.84 22.84 32.02
CA VAL A 761 -35.79 21.88 31.64
C VAL A 761 -35.40 20.93 32.78
N GLU A 762 -35.78 21.24 34.01
CA GLU A 762 -35.38 20.48 35.20
C GLU A 762 -35.95 19.04 35.24
N GLY A 763 -35.32 18.20 36.05
CA GLY A 763 -35.61 16.76 36.15
C GLY A 763 -36.39 16.44 37.42
N ASP A 764 -37.67 16.11 37.28
CA ASP A 764 -38.52 15.64 38.37
C ASP A 764 -38.20 14.15 38.69
N GLU A 765 -37.18 13.93 39.53
CA GLU A 765 -36.86 12.64 40.15
C GLU A 765 -37.13 12.73 41.66
N THR A 766 -38.25 12.15 42.12
CA THR A 766 -38.56 12.07 43.55
C THR A 766 -37.64 11.07 44.26
N PRO A 767 -36.91 11.47 45.32
CA PRO A 767 -35.96 10.58 45.99
C PRO A 767 -36.71 9.58 46.89
N ASN A 768 -36.67 8.30 46.52
CA ASN A 768 -37.24 7.23 47.33
C ASN A 768 -36.32 6.96 48.54
N THR A 769 -36.81 7.22 49.75
CA THR A 769 -36.00 7.21 50.98
C THR A 769 -35.58 5.81 51.41
N VAL A 770 -34.29 5.61 51.65
CA VAL A 770 -33.79 4.56 52.54
C VAL A 770 -33.46 5.21 53.88
N ASP A 771 -34.21 4.85 54.92
CA ASP A 771 -34.06 5.43 56.25
C ASP A 771 -32.82 4.85 56.98
N GLN A 772 -32.16 5.67 57.81
CA GLN A 772 -30.99 5.27 58.60
C GLN A 772 -31.30 5.34 60.10
N ARG A 773 -31.11 4.22 60.82
CA ARG A 773 -30.66 4.23 62.23
C ARG A 773 -30.16 2.86 62.72
N SER A 774 -29.03 2.89 63.45
CA SER A 774 -28.51 1.90 64.41
C SER A 774 -28.27 0.45 63.90
N HIS A 775 -27.08 -0.15 64.03
CA HIS A 775 -26.38 -0.55 65.28
C HIS A 775 -27.27 -1.46 66.15
N SER A 776 -26.86 -2.66 66.59
CA SER A 776 -25.56 -3.34 66.59
C SER A 776 -25.76 -4.84 66.18
N SER A 777 -24.79 -5.73 66.07
CA SER A 777 -23.69 -6.07 67.00
C SER A 777 -22.57 -6.86 66.32
N ASP A 778 -21.43 -6.98 67.01
CA ASP A 778 -20.31 -7.85 66.65
C ASP A 778 -20.70 -9.34 66.64
N GLU A 779 -20.06 -10.14 65.78
CA GLU A 779 -19.17 -11.19 66.31
C GLU A 779 -18.08 -11.61 65.31
N LYS A 780 -17.19 -12.53 65.72
CA LYS A 780 -15.81 -12.64 65.22
C LYS A 780 -15.52 -13.84 64.30
N THR A 781 -14.41 -13.66 63.57
CA THR A 781 -13.33 -14.65 63.26
C THR A 781 -13.44 -15.67 62.11
N THR A 782 -12.26 -15.81 61.46
CA THR A 782 -11.67 -16.99 60.80
C THR A 782 -12.31 -17.58 59.53
N ASP A 783 -11.81 -17.08 58.40
CA ASP A 783 -11.29 -17.83 57.24
C ASP A 783 -11.30 -19.38 57.29
N HIS A 784 -11.90 -20.02 56.27
CA HIS A 784 -11.27 -21.14 55.54
C HIS A 784 -11.97 -21.47 54.19
N ARG A 785 -11.21 -22.06 53.27
CA ARG A 785 -11.61 -22.74 52.01
C ARG A 785 -11.76 -24.28 52.25
N PRO A 786 -12.19 -25.13 51.28
CA PRO A 786 -13.23 -25.02 50.22
C PRO A 786 -14.09 -26.33 50.13
N ARG A 787 -14.76 -26.61 48.97
CA ARG A 787 -15.55 -27.83 48.60
C ARG A 787 -16.96 -27.91 49.25
N SER A 788 -18.00 -28.57 48.70
CA SER A 788 -18.40 -29.09 47.35
C SER A 788 -19.94 -29.38 47.41
N SER A 789 -20.67 -30.16 46.60
CA SER A 789 -20.44 -31.10 45.47
C SER A 789 -21.78 -31.44 44.78
N ASP A 790 -21.78 -31.70 43.46
CA ASP A 790 -22.76 -32.50 42.66
C ASP A 790 -24.26 -32.02 42.67
N GLU A 791 -25.26 -32.57 41.93
CA GLU A 791 -25.38 -33.79 41.12
C GLU A 791 -26.59 -33.74 40.10
N THR A 792 -26.44 -34.20 38.84
CA THR A 792 -27.52 -34.74 37.92
C THR A 792 -28.78 -33.89 37.53
N SER A 793 -29.71 -34.30 36.63
CA SER A 793 -29.67 -35.01 35.31
C SER A 793 -31.03 -34.94 34.55
N ALA A 794 -30.99 -34.98 33.21
CA ALA A 794 -31.97 -35.51 32.22
C ALA A 794 -33.48 -35.12 32.15
N ASP A 795 -33.84 -34.44 31.06
CA ASP A 795 -34.81 -34.81 29.98
C ASP A 795 -36.32 -35.09 30.24
N GLN A 796 -37.21 -34.35 29.54
CA GLN A 796 -38.29 -34.90 28.66
C GLN A 796 -39.17 -33.85 27.91
N ARG A 797 -39.15 -33.90 26.56
CA ARG A 797 -40.23 -34.02 25.52
C ARG A 797 -41.75 -33.79 25.84
N PRO A 798 -42.72 -33.71 24.86
CA PRO A 798 -42.65 -33.60 23.36
C PRO A 798 -43.77 -32.75 22.62
N HIS A 799 -43.80 -32.78 21.26
CA HIS A 799 -44.96 -32.71 20.31
C HIS A 799 -45.82 -31.40 20.16
N SER A 800 -46.56 -31.11 19.05
CA SER A 800 -46.59 -31.60 17.64
C SER A 800 -47.43 -30.72 16.65
N SER A 801 -46.94 -30.57 15.41
CA SER A 801 -47.60 -30.62 14.05
C SER A 801 -48.84 -29.78 13.60
N ASP A 802 -48.96 -29.68 12.26
CA ASP A 802 -50.16 -29.47 11.38
C ASP A 802 -50.82 -28.04 11.29
N GLU A 803 -51.41 -27.57 10.16
CA GLU A 803 -51.52 -28.08 8.77
C GLU A 803 -51.77 -26.97 7.68
N THR A 804 -51.97 -27.39 6.41
CA THR A 804 -52.40 -26.74 5.11
C THR A 804 -53.07 -25.34 5.06
N ASN A 805 -53.06 -24.49 3.98
CA ASN A 805 -52.69 -24.46 2.53
C ASN A 805 -53.88 -24.31 1.54
N VAL A 806 -54.10 -23.13 0.92
CA VAL A 806 -55.03 -22.92 -0.24
C VAL A 806 -54.59 -21.83 -1.26
N ASP A 807 -54.55 -22.25 -2.53
CA ASP A 807 -54.77 -21.60 -3.87
C ASP A 807 -55.65 -20.29 -3.96
N ARG A 808 -55.75 -19.45 -5.04
CA ARG A 808 -55.09 -19.24 -6.37
C ARG A 808 -55.70 -18.00 -7.13
N ARG A 809 -55.14 -17.62 -8.30
CA ARG A 809 -55.77 -16.88 -9.47
C ARG A 809 -56.08 -15.36 -9.27
N LEU A 810 -56.20 -14.46 -10.29
CA LEU A 810 -56.01 -14.47 -11.77
C LEU A 810 -55.95 -13.02 -12.38
N ARG A 811 -55.47 -12.90 -13.65
CA ARG A 811 -55.58 -11.75 -14.63
C ARG A 811 -54.81 -10.45 -14.30
N SER A 812 -54.27 -9.60 -15.20
CA SER A 812 -53.98 -9.53 -16.67
C SER A 812 -54.63 -8.35 -17.47
N SER A 813 -53.82 -7.77 -18.38
CA SER A 813 -54.13 -7.07 -19.66
C SER A 813 -54.77 -5.65 -19.71
N ASP A 814 -53.96 -4.72 -20.25
CA ASP A 814 -54.20 -3.72 -21.33
C ASP A 814 -55.08 -2.43 -21.20
N GLU A 815 -54.46 -1.27 -21.50
CA GLU A 815 -54.77 -0.22 -22.52
C GLU A 815 -53.86 1.02 -22.26
N LYS A 816 -53.18 1.76 -23.16
CA LYS A 816 -53.21 2.14 -24.60
C LYS A 816 -53.96 3.44 -24.97
N ILE A 817 -53.22 4.56 -24.96
CA ILE A 817 -53.48 5.79 -25.74
C ILE A 817 -52.18 6.16 -26.52
N VAL A 818 -52.27 6.99 -27.55
CA VAL A 818 -51.81 6.58 -28.90
C VAL A 818 -51.28 7.73 -29.80
N ASP A 819 -50.18 7.46 -30.52
CA ASP A 819 -49.57 8.27 -31.61
C ASP A 819 -49.00 9.66 -31.13
N ARG A 820 -48.14 10.42 -31.86
CA ARG A 820 -47.86 10.40 -33.31
C ARG A 820 -46.49 11.01 -33.71
N ARG A 821 -45.66 10.22 -34.43
CA ARG A 821 -44.79 10.53 -35.63
C ARG A 821 -43.87 11.78 -35.67
N LEU A 822 -42.80 11.89 -36.50
CA LEU A 822 -41.90 11.01 -37.29
C LEU A 822 -40.79 11.90 -37.92
N ARG A 823 -39.53 11.42 -38.01
CA ARG A 823 -38.52 11.73 -39.09
C ARG A 823 -38.09 13.22 -39.28
N SER A 824 -37.07 13.59 -40.07
CA SER A 824 -35.78 12.97 -40.45
C SER A 824 -34.87 14.00 -41.16
N SER A 825 -33.56 13.93 -40.92
CA SER A 825 -32.44 14.27 -41.84
C SER A 825 -32.24 15.69 -42.45
N ASP A 826 -30.94 16.00 -42.64
CA ASP A 826 -30.30 16.77 -43.74
C ASP A 826 -30.09 18.31 -43.74
N GLU A 827 -28.80 18.66 -43.89
CA GLU A 827 -28.13 19.75 -44.67
C GLU A 827 -28.26 21.28 -44.34
N LYS A 828 -27.11 21.83 -43.89
CA LYS A 828 -26.34 22.99 -44.43
C LYS A 828 -26.91 24.44 -44.53
N ILE A 829 -26.11 25.38 -43.97
CA ILE A 829 -25.62 26.68 -44.54
C ILE A 829 -26.73 27.72 -44.93
N VAL A 830 -26.72 29.01 -44.53
CA VAL A 830 -25.68 30.05 -44.76
C VAL A 830 -25.69 31.21 -43.73
N ASP A 831 -24.52 31.84 -43.60
CA ASP A 831 -24.25 33.29 -43.46
C ASP A 831 -24.21 34.06 -42.12
N ARG A 832 -23.61 35.25 -42.23
CA ARG A 832 -22.96 36.13 -41.23
C ARG A 832 -23.68 37.50 -41.19
N PRO A 833 -23.34 38.43 -40.27
CA PRO A 833 -22.17 39.31 -40.49
C PRO A 833 -21.36 39.67 -39.21
N LEU A 834 -20.27 40.42 -39.42
CA LEU A 834 -19.32 40.93 -38.41
C LEU A 834 -19.62 42.40 -38.03
N ARG A 835 -19.05 42.83 -36.88
CA ARG A 835 -18.34 44.12 -36.61
C ARG A 835 -17.89 44.14 -35.12
N SER A 836 -16.59 44.16 -34.80
CA SER A 836 -15.66 45.33 -34.72
C SER A 836 -16.07 46.30 -33.58
N SER A 837 -15.40 46.28 -32.41
CA SER A 837 -14.12 46.97 -32.07
C SER A 837 -14.33 48.49 -31.91
N ASP A 838 -13.95 49.14 -30.79
CA ASP A 838 -12.66 49.79 -30.46
C ASP A 838 -12.99 50.94 -29.44
N GLU A 839 -12.12 51.63 -28.67
CA GLU A 839 -10.73 51.52 -28.19
C GLU A 839 -10.51 52.68 -27.13
N LYS A 840 -9.32 52.76 -26.49
CA LYS A 840 -8.70 53.90 -25.76
C LYS A 840 -9.05 54.08 -24.26
N THR A 841 -8.14 54.28 -23.28
CA THR A 841 -6.78 54.91 -23.17
C THR A 841 -6.79 56.46 -23.15
N VAL A 842 -5.90 57.22 -22.48
CA VAL A 842 -4.88 57.01 -21.42
C VAL A 842 -4.52 58.41 -20.84
N ASP A 843 -4.06 58.52 -19.57
CA ASP A 843 -3.03 59.49 -19.07
C ASP A 843 -2.99 59.52 -17.52
N ARG A 844 -1.90 59.93 -16.82
CA ARG A 844 -0.42 59.85 -17.00
C ARG A 844 0.24 60.40 -15.71
N ARG A 845 1.48 59.95 -15.42
CA ARG A 845 2.63 60.66 -14.81
C ARG A 845 2.45 61.48 -13.48
N LEU A 846 3.45 61.63 -12.61
CA LEU A 846 4.83 61.12 -12.55
C LEU A 846 5.29 61.13 -11.07
N ARG A 847 6.35 60.37 -10.74
CA ARG A 847 7.18 60.62 -9.56
C ARG A 847 8.43 61.44 -9.96
N SER A 848 8.83 62.35 -9.08
CA SER A 848 10.19 62.87 -8.96
C SER A 848 10.44 62.99 -7.45
N SER A 849 11.09 62.01 -6.83
CA SER A 849 12.55 61.87 -6.71
C SER A 849 13.11 62.78 -5.60
N ASP A 850 13.59 62.17 -4.52
CA ASP A 850 14.77 62.67 -3.80
C ASP A 850 15.39 61.55 -2.93
N GLU A 851 16.60 61.83 -2.44
CA GLU A 851 17.59 60.83 -2.00
C GLU A 851 17.37 60.20 -0.60
N LYS A 852 18.24 59.20 -0.33
CA LYS A 852 18.82 58.77 0.98
C LYS A 852 18.08 57.75 1.86
N THR A 853 18.85 56.70 2.17
CA THR A 853 18.89 55.92 3.42
C THR A 853 17.61 55.20 3.89
N SER A 854 17.41 53.99 3.37
CA SER A 854 16.92 52.85 4.18
C SER A 854 17.51 51.54 3.64
N SER A 855 17.65 50.53 4.51
CA SER A 855 18.16 49.20 4.16
C SER A 855 17.02 48.20 4.03
N THR A 856 16.86 47.57 2.88
CA THR A 856 15.82 46.55 2.63
C THR A 856 16.43 45.29 2.01
N ALA A 857 16.17 44.14 2.64
CA ALA A 857 16.50 42.82 2.10
C ALA A 857 15.54 42.43 0.95
N PRO A 858 15.91 41.50 0.05
CA PRO A 858 15.02 40.99 -0.98
C PRO A 858 13.81 40.24 -0.40
N SER A 859 12.70 40.30 -1.12
CA SER A 859 11.42 39.66 -0.78
C SER A 859 11.50 38.13 -0.87
N ALA A 860 11.26 37.45 0.25
CA ALA A 860 11.32 35.98 0.36
C ALA A 860 10.20 35.23 -0.40
N GLU A 861 9.30 35.94 -1.08
CA GLU A 861 8.23 35.38 -1.90
C GLU A 861 8.68 35.17 -3.37
N ASP A 862 9.48 36.09 -3.93
CA ASP A 862 9.97 36.01 -5.31
C ASP A 862 10.94 34.85 -5.53
N ASP A 863 11.81 34.61 -4.54
CA ASP A 863 12.81 33.54 -4.54
C ASP A 863 12.15 32.15 -4.57
N GLN A 864 11.02 32.02 -3.87
CA GLN A 864 10.17 30.84 -3.92
C GLN A 864 9.44 30.69 -5.27
N GLY A 865 9.14 31.78 -5.97
CA GLY A 865 8.60 31.76 -7.33
C GLY A 865 9.59 31.12 -8.30
N LEU A 866 10.81 31.65 -8.33
CA LEU A 866 11.92 31.14 -9.14
C LEU A 866 12.25 29.68 -8.83
N THR A 867 12.41 29.32 -7.56
CA THR A 867 12.69 27.94 -7.12
C THR A 867 11.62 26.95 -7.60
N ARG A 868 10.34 27.35 -7.57
CA ARG A 868 9.21 26.54 -8.07
C ARG A 868 9.27 26.38 -9.59
N GLU A 869 9.56 27.43 -10.35
CA GLU A 869 9.68 27.33 -11.81
C GLU A 869 10.89 26.46 -12.24
N LEU A 870 12.06 26.68 -11.64
CA LEU A 870 13.27 25.90 -11.91
C LEU A 870 13.02 24.40 -11.64
N THR A 871 12.42 24.11 -10.47
CA THR A 871 11.98 22.76 -10.08
C THR A 871 11.11 22.11 -11.16
N ASP A 872 10.13 22.84 -11.69
CA ASP A 872 9.19 22.30 -12.66
C ASP A 872 9.77 22.15 -14.08
N ARG A 873 10.67 23.05 -14.48
CA ARG A 873 11.47 22.92 -15.72
C ARG A 873 12.40 21.71 -15.66
N ILE A 874 13.12 21.50 -14.56
CA ILE A 874 13.97 20.31 -14.36
C ILE A 874 13.10 19.04 -14.26
N LYS A 875 11.93 19.08 -13.60
CA LYS A 875 10.93 17.99 -13.62
C LYS A 875 10.42 17.69 -15.05
N ARG A 876 10.42 18.64 -16.00
CA ARG A 876 10.13 18.42 -17.44
C ARG A 876 11.34 17.81 -18.18
N PHE A 877 12.54 18.37 -18.03
CA PHE A 877 13.79 17.84 -18.60
C PHE A 877 14.01 16.37 -18.26
N ARG A 878 13.91 16.02 -16.97
CA ARG A 878 14.01 14.64 -16.47
C ARG A 878 13.05 13.69 -17.17
N ARG A 879 11.79 14.10 -17.36
CA ARG A 879 10.77 13.28 -18.05
C ARG A 879 11.11 13.07 -19.53
N LYS A 880 11.56 14.12 -20.24
CA LYS A 880 11.96 14.05 -21.65
C LYS A 880 13.16 13.11 -21.85
N ARG A 881 14.23 13.25 -21.05
CA ARG A 881 15.44 12.41 -21.13
C ARG A 881 15.16 10.96 -20.73
N ALA A 882 14.38 10.71 -19.68
CA ALA A 882 14.03 9.34 -19.27
C ALA A 882 13.19 8.61 -20.33
N ALA A 883 12.19 9.27 -20.92
CA ALA A 883 11.35 8.70 -21.97
C ALA A 883 12.16 8.32 -23.23
N ALA A 884 13.13 9.15 -23.62
CA ALA A 884 14.01 8.89 -24.77
C ALA A 884 14.91 7.66 -24.60
N LEU A 885 15.18 7.23 -23.35
CA LEU A 885 16.04 6.10 -23.01
C LEU A 885 15.28 4.86 -22.50
N GLY A 886 13.95 4.93 -22.42
CA GLY A 886 13.12 3.86 -21.84
C GLY A 886 13.31 3.66 -20.32
N LEU A 887 13.89 4.64 -19.62
CA LEU A 887 14.23 4.57 -18.21
C LEU A 887 13.15 5.19 -17.31
N ALA A 888 13.15 4.84 -16.02
CA ALA A 888 12.27 5.49 -15.06
C ALA A 888 12.80 6.89 -14.71
N PRO A 889 11.96 7.94 -14.60
CA PRO A 889 12.45 9.32 -14.40
C PRO A 889 13.45 9.51 -13.26
N HIS A 890 13.24 8.82 -12.12
CA HIS A 890 14.14 8.90 -10.95
C HIS A 890 15.56 8.36 -11.21
N GLN A 891 15.78 7.63 -12.31
CA GLN A 891 17.09 7.10 -12.73
C GLN A 891 17.93 8.13 -13.50
N ILE A 892 17.31 9.23 -13.93
CA ILE A 892 18.01 10.41 -14.48
C ILE A 892 18.31 11.41 -13.36
N LEU A 893 17.29 11.84 -12.59
CA LEU A 893 17.47 12.72 -11.43
C LEU A 893 16.50 12.36 -10.30
N THR A 894 16.99 12.25 -9.06
CA THR A 894 16.13 12.02 -7.90
C THR A 894 15.29 13.26 -7.56
N GLY A 895 14.19 13.09 -6.80
CA GLY A 895 13.34 14.24 -6.40
C GLY A 895 14.12 15.28 -5.58
N SER A 896 14.89 14.83 -4.60
CA SER A 896 15.74 15.69 -3.77
C SER A 896 16.91 16.31 -4.53
N THR A 897 17.46 15.64 -5.56
CA THR A 897 18.47 16.26 -6.43
C THR A 897 17.88 17.39 -7.27
N ILE A 898 16.64 17.26 -7.77
CA ILE A 898 15.96 18.38 -8.46
C ILE A 898 15.77 19.57 -7.51
N GLN A 899 15.29 19.33 -6.29
CA GLN A 899 15.08 20.41 -5.32
C GLN A 899 16.39 21.13 -5.02
N ARG A 900 17.49 20.39 -4.75
CA ARG A 900 18.82 20.99 -4.53
C ARG A 900 19.31 21.81 -5.74
N LEU A 901 19.11 21.32 -6.97
CA LEU A 901 19.42 22.09 -8.18
C LEU A 901 18.61 23.39 -8.29
N ALA A 902 17.35 23.35 -7.83
CA ALA A 902 16.47 24.50 -7.80
C ALA A 902 16.75 25.51 -6.67
N GLU A 903 17.49 25.09 -5.64
CA GLU A 903 17.89 25.90 -4.47
C GLU A 903 19.35 26.40 -4.56
N SER A 904 20.21 25.73 -5.34
CA SER A 904 21.66 26.03 -5.41
C SER A 904 22.12 26.70 -6.72
N HIS A 905 21.25 26.76 -7.75
CA HIS A 905 21.48 27.46 -9.01
C HIS A 905 22.90 27.33 -9.61
N PRO A 906 23.47 26.11 -9.75
CA PRO A 906 24.84 25.94 -10.22
C PRO A 906 25.02 26.53 -11.63
N ALA A 907 26.04 27.38 -11.79
CA ALA A 907 26.34 28.09 -13.03
C ALA A 907 27.37 27.35 -13.90
N ASN A 908 28.09 26.38 -13.34
CA ASN A 908 29.11 25.60 -14.04
C ASN A 908 29.18 24.14 -13.57
N ALA A 909 29.95 23.31 -14.30
CA ALA A 909 30.08 21.88 -14.02
C ALA A 909 30.73 21.56 -12.66
N THR A 910 31.61 22.42 -12.14
CA THR A 910 32.29 22.24 -10.85
C THR A 910 31.35 22.49 -9.67
N GLU A 911 30.42 23.44 -9.80
CA GLU A 911 29.30 23.62 -8.86
C GLU A 911 28.28 22.49 -9.00
N LEU A 912 28.03 22.01 -10.22
CA LEU A 912 27.12 20.90 -10.49
C LEU A 912 27.60 19.57 -9.87
N GLU A 913 28.92 19.32 -9.85
CA GLU A 913 29.56 18.18 -9.17
C GLU A 913 29.39 18.23 -7.65
N GLN A 914 29.28 19.43 -7.07
CA GLN A 914 29.06 19.62 -5.64
C GLN A 914 27.60 19.35 -5.21
N VAL A 915 26.65 19.23 -6.16
CA VAL A 915 25.22 19.01 -5.84
C VAL A 915 24.96 17.54 -5.46
N PRO A 916 24.56 17.23 -4.20
CA PRO A 916 24.45 15.84 -3.74
C PRO A 916 23.43 15.00 -4.52
N GLY A 917 23.94 14.01 -5.26
CA GLY A 917 23.17 13.11 -6.13
C GLY A 917 23.47 13.27 -7.63
N ILE A 918 24.42 14.13 -8.00
CA ILE A 918 25.09 14.14 -9.30
C ILE A 918 26.43 13.41 -9.20
N GLY A 919 26.92 12.87 -10.32
CA GLY A 919 28.23 12.24 -10.45
C GLY A 919 28.72 12.36 -11.90
N ASN A 920 29.99 12.08 -12.15
CA ASN A 920 30.70 12.60 -13.32
C ASN A 920 30.12 12.09 -14.66
N GLU A 921 29.73 10.80 -14.75
CA GLU A 921 29.00 10.26 -15.94
C GLU A 921 27.70 11.02 -16.24
N PHE A 922 27.00 11.54 -15.22
CA PHE A 922 25.80 12.37 -15.41
C PHE A 922 26.16 13.76 -15.93
N ILE A 923 27.26 14.36 -15.46
CA ILE A 923 27.75 15.66 -15.94
C ILE A 923 28.17 15.53 -17.41
N ASP A 924 28.92 14.49 -17.75
CA ASP A 924 29.37 14.20 -19.12
C ASP A 924 28.20 13.96 -20.09
N THR A 925 27.11 13.33 -19.63
CA THR A 925 25.97 12.95 -20.48
C THR A 925 24.85 13.99 -20.53
N TYR A 926 24.64 14.78 -19.46
CA TYR A 926 23.48 15.66 -19.30
C TYR A 926 23.79 17.04 -18.68
N GLY A 927 25.01 17.27 -18.20
CA GLY A 927 25.36 18.47 -17.43
C GLY A 927 25.20 19.76 -18.20
N HIS A 928 25.62 19.79 -19.47
CA HIS A 928 25.48 20.96 -20.35
C HIS A 928 24.01 21.41 -20.50
N ASP A 929 23.12 20.50 -20.94
CA ASP A 929 21.69 20.80 -21.09
C ASP A 929 21.02 21.27 -19.79
N LEU A 930 21.49 20.75 -18.65
CA LEU A 930 20.92 21.06 -17.35
C LEU A 930 21.35 22.45 -16.87
N LEU A 931 22.61 22.82 -17.08
CA LEU A 931 23.13 24.16 -16.80
C LEU A 931 22.49 25.21 -17.73
N ASP A 932 22.39 24.92 -19.03
CA ASP A 932 21.71 25.77 -20.03
C ASP A 932 20.23 26.02 -19.67
N LEU A 933 19.52 24.97 -19.24
CA LEU A 933 18.14 25.08 -18.75
C LEU A 933 18.02 25.94 -17.48
N ILE A 934 18.99 25.84 -16.57
CA ILE A 934 19.03 26.65 -15.34
C ILE A 934 19.29 28.12 -15.70
N ALA A 935 20.35 28.41 -16.45
CA ALA A 935 20.71 29.76 -16.90
C ALA A 935 19.58 30.44 -17.69
N THR A 936 19.03 29.75 -18.70
CA THR A 936 17.89 30.24 -19.49
C THR A 936 16.67 30.58 -18.63
N THR A 937 16.47 29.90 -17.50
CA THR A 937 15.36 30.18 -16.59
C THR A 937 15.65 31.38 -15.68
N LEU A 938 16.88 31.49 -15.18
CA LEU A 938 17.33 32.65 -14.38
C LEU A 938 17.16 33.94 -15.19
N SER A 939 17.72 34.00 -16.40
CA SER A 939 17.62 35.19 -17.24
C SER A 939 16.18 35.54 -17.62
N GLN A 940 15.29 34.56 -17.79
CA GLN A 940 13.86 34.81 -18.06
C GLN A 940 13.12 35.37 -16.83
N HIS A 941 13.49 34.96 -15.63
CA HIS A 941 12.93 35.47 -14.37
C HIS A 941 13.53 36.85 -13.97
N GLU A 942 14.73 37.17 -14.45
CA GLU A 942 15.29 38.53 -14.38
C GLU A 942 14.64 39.45 -15.42
N SER A 943 14.31 38.91 -16.60
CA SER A 943 13.58 39.63 -17.65
C SER A 943 12.18 40.03 -17.21
N SER A 944 11.43 39.13 -16.54
CA SER A 944 10.10 39.45 -16.00
C SER A 944 10.16 40.50 -14.88
N ARG A 945 11.19 40.46 -14.02
CA ARG A 945 11.45 41.52 -13.03
C ARG A 945 11.68 42.90 -13.67
N SER A 946 12.16 42.96 -14.92
CA SER A 946 12.35 44.23 -15.64
C SER A 946 11.06 44.78 -16.27
N SER A 947 10.15 43.91 -16.73
CA SER A 947 8.95 44.32 -17.48
C SER A 947 7.89 45.02 -16.63
N ASP A 948 7.78 44.70 -15.33
CA ASP A 948 6.80 45.33 -14.42
C ASP A 948 7.13 46.79 -14.08
N SER A 949 8.21 47.37 -14.65
CA SER A 949 8.67 48.72 -14.36
C SER A 949 8.34 49.78 -15.42
N ALA A 950 7.83 49.38 -16.60
CA ALA A 950 7.88 50.22 -17.80
C ALA A 950 6.57 50.27 -18.63
N ASP A 951 5.53 50.96 -18.11
CA ASP A 951 4.31 51.26 -18.89
C ASP A 951 3.90 52.74 -18.79
N GLN A 952 4.09 53.51 -19.88
CA GLN A 952 3.34 54.74 -20.24
C GLN A 952 3.87 55.47 -21.50
N VAL A 953 3.27 55.20 -22.68
CA VAL A 953 2.82 56.19 -23.70
C VAL A 953 2.15 55.49 -24.90
N ALA A 954 1.21 56.19 -25.55
CA ALA A 954 0.39 55.75 -26.70
C ALA A 954 0.13 56.97 -27.64
N PRO A 955 -0.57 56.85 -28.79
CA PRO A 955 -0.57 55.79 -29.82
C PRO A 955 -0.56 56.31 -31.30
N THR A 956 -0.37 55.40 -32.28
CA THR A 956 -0.85 55.46 -33.71
C THR A 956 -0.29 56.56 -34.66
N PRO A 957 -0.42 56.46 -36.01
CA PRO A 957 -1.12 55.43 -36.83
C PRO A 957 -0.33 54.74 -37.98
N GLU A 958 -1.02 53.76 -38.57
CA GLU A 958 -0.86 52.97 -39.83
C GLU A 958 -0.57 53.75 -41.15
N PRO A 959 -0.18 53.12 -42.32
CA PRO A 959 -0.87 51.93 -42.90
C PRO A 959 -0.15 50.91 -43.86
N ALA A 960 -0.65 49.66 -43.78
CA ALA A 960 -1.11 48.76 -44.88
C ALA A 960 -0.19 48.02 -45.91
N VAL A 961 -0.81 46.95 -46.47
CA VAL A 961 -0.56 46.19 -47.73
C VAL A 961 0.32 44.91 -47.71
N ASP A 962 -0.35 43.78 -47.43
CA ASP A 962 -0.55 42.57 -48.29
C ASP A 962 0.62 41.70 -48.83
N ASP A 963 0.28 40.45 -49.19
CA ASP A 963 1.18 39.32 -49.49
C ASP A 963 2.07 39.43 -50.75
N GLN A 964 3.33 38.97 -50.65
CA GLN A 964 3.86 37.86 -51.50
C GLN A 964 5.28 37.35 -51.19
N VAL A 965 5.40 36.01 -51.16
CA VAL A 965 6.50 35.15 -51.67
C VAL A 965 7.97 35.50 -51.37
N LEU A 966 8.58 34.66 -50.52
CA LEU A 966 9.96 34.15 -50.56
C LEU A 966 11.01 34.93 -51.38
N ARG A 967 11.89 35.66 -50.68
CA ARG A 967 13.32 35.76 -51.02
C ARG A 967 14.18 36.02 -49.79
N VAL A 968 15.45 35.65 -49.91
CA VAL A 968 16.51 35.86 -48.91
C VAL A 968 17.35 37.03 -49.40
N ASP A 969 17.78 37.93 -48.50
CA ASP A 969 19.16 38.42 -48.37
C ASP A 969 19.26 39.54 -47.30
N GLU A 970 20.43 39.59 -46.64
CA GLU A 970 21.12 40.70 -45.93
C GLU A 970 20.29 41.75 -45.12
N ALA A 971 20.57 42.05 -43.84
CA ALA A 971 21.80 41.86 -43.06
C ALA A 971 21.53 41.80 -41.53
N ILE A 972 22.44 41.19 -40.77
CA ILE A 972 22.38 41.06 -39.30
C ILE A 972 23.44 41.97 -38.65
N PRO A 973 23.06 42.96 -37.81
CA PRO A 973 24.00 43.65 -36.91
C PRO A 973 24.43 42.72 -35.77
N ALA A 974 25.71 42.68 -35.45
CA ALA A 974 26.24 41.84 -34.38
C ALA A 974 26.40 42.62 -33.05
N ASP A 975 25.93 42.02 -31.97
CA ASP A 975 26.49 42.21 -30.62
C ASP A 975 26.89 40.82 -30.06
N GLN A 976 27.68 40.80 -28.99
CA GLN A 976 28.57 39.68 -28.68
C GLN A 976 27.97 38.63 -27.75
N ASP A 977 27.56 37.49 -28.31
CA ASP A 977 27.99 36.20 -27.74
C ASP A 977 28.21 35.12 -28.82
N SER A 978 29.34 35.24 -29.53
CA SER A 978 29.79 34.23 -30.49
C SER A 978 30.80 33.27 -29.85
N TRP A 979 30.31 32.26 -29.15
CA TRP A 979 31.16 31.14 -28.70
C TRP A 979 31.41 30.10 -29.80
N ARG A 980 32.01 30.59 -30.89
CA ARG A 980 32.79 29.86 -31.92
C ARG A 980 32.04 28.82 -32.76
N THR A 981 31.12 29.30 -33.59
CA THR A 981 30.55 28.50 -34.70
C THR A 981 31.61 28.01 -35.70
N ASP A 982 32.75 28.70 -35.80
CA ASP A 982 33.90 28.41 -36.65
C ASP A 982 34.70 27.18 -36.16
N TYR A 983 35.11 27.17 -34.90
CA TYR A 983 35.85 26.07 -34.26
C TYR A 983 35.10 24.74 -34.39
N TRP A 984 33.78 24.74 -34.19
CA TRP A 984 32.96 23.54 -34.35
C TRP A 984 32.80 23.09 -35.81
N THR A 985 32.95 23.99 -36.80
CA THR A 985 33.03 23.58 -38.22
C THR A 985 34.36 22.87 -38.47
N TRP A 986 35.46 23.54 -38.10
CA TRP A 986 36.82 23.02 -38.24
C TRP A 986 36.97 21.64 -37.59
N ARG A 987 36.50 21.49 -36.35
CA ARG A 987 36.60 20.24 -35.59
C ARG A 987 35.86 19.09 -36.27
N LEU A 988 34.64 19.30 -36.76
CA LEU A 988 33.88 18.24 -37.44
C LEU A 988 34.49 17.84 -38.79
N CYS A 989 35.04 18.78 -39.56
CA CYS A 989 35.77 18.45 -40.78
C CYS A 989 37.05 17.65 -40.47
N ARG A 990 37.81 18.07 -39.45
CA ARG A 990 39.02 17.37 -38.97
C ARG A 990 38.69 15.96 -38.45
N ASP A 991 37.55 15.80 -37.78
CA ASP A 991 37.10 14.54 -37.21
C ASP A 991 36.41 13.63 -38.27
N GLY A 992 36.43 14.03 -39.56
CA GLY A 992 36.17 13.16 -40.72
C GLY A 992 34.83 13.35 -41.43
N TYR A 993 34.00 14.30 -41.01
CA TYR A 993 32.67 14.53 -41.60
C TYR A 993 32.73 15.44 -42.84
N THR A 994 31.90 15.17 -43.86
CA THR A 994 31.87 16.00 -45.07
C THR A 994 31.13 17.33 -44.81
N ILE A 995 31.47 18.37 -45.56
CA ILE A 995 30.88 19.70 -45.33
C ILE A 995 29.36 19.75 -45.56
N ASP A 996 28.83 18.95 -46.49
CA ASP A 996 27.39 18.81 -46.68
C ASP A 996 26.71 18.06 -45.51
N GLN A 997 27.35 17.02 -44.93
CA GLN A 997 26.87 16.38 -43.69
C GLN A 997 26.88 17.35 -42.50
N ILE A 998 27.93 18.17 -42.37
CA ILE A 998 28.03 19.18 -41.30
C ILE A 998 26.95 20.27 -41.49
N SER A 999 26.54 20.53 -42.73
CA SER A 999 25.44 21.44 -43.06
C SER A 999 24.10 20.92 -42.52
N GLU A 1000 23.81 19.62 -42.73
CA GLU A 1000 22.62 18.97 -42.15
C GLU A 1000 22.69 18.90 -40.61
N ILE A 1001 23.82 18.47 -40.05
CA ILE A 1001 24.02 18.31 -38.60
C ILE A 1001 23.84 19.63 -37.84
N ARG A 1002 24.23 20.76 -38.45
CA ARG A 1002 24.25 22.08 -37.78
C ARG A 1002 23.18 23.06 -38.27
N GLY A 1003 22.43 22.75 -39.32
CA GLY A 1003 21.46 23.66 -39.93
C GLY A 1003 22.06 24.91 -40.58
N VAL A 1004 23.38 24.95 -40.79
CA VAL A 1004 24.11 26.09 -41.38
C VAL A 1004 24.42 25.77 -42.84
N SER A 1005 24.17 26.71 -43.76
CA SER A 1005 24.42 26.50 -45.19
C SER A 1005 25.91 26.20 -45.49
N VAL A 1006 26.17 25.38 -46.52
CA VAL A 1006 27.55 24.98 -46.88
C VAL A 1006 28.46 26.18 -47.16
N GLU A 1007 27.93 27.28 -47.71
CA GLU A 1007 28.75 28.49 -47.92
C GLU A 1007 29.07 29.23 -46.61
N GLY A 1008 28.17 29.21 -45.63
CA GLY A 1008 28.47 29.65 -44.26
C GLY A 1008 29.52 28.78 -43.59
N LEU A 1009 29.49 27.46 -43.81
CA LEU A 1009 30.53 26.55 -43.33
C LEU A 1009 31.89 26.77 -44.02
N LEU A 1010 31.92 27.09 -45.32
CA LEU A 1010 33.16 27.49 -46.00
C LEU A 1010 33.73 28.79 -45.41
N ALA A 1011 32.89 29.78 -45.12
CA ALA A 1011 33.31 31.01 -44.45
C ALA A 1011 33.85 30.74 -43.02
N HIS A 1012 33.20 29.85 -42.28
CA HIS A 1012 33.67 29.37 -40.98
C HIS A 1012 35.04 28.67 -41.04
N LEU A 1013 35.31 27.87 -42.08
CA LEU A 1013 36.63 27.26 -42.28
C LEU A 1013 37.71 28.31 -42.59
N VAL A 1014 37.41 29.31 -43.42
CA VAL A 1014 38.34 30.43 -43.68
C VAL A 1014 38.60 31.25 -42.40
N ALA A 1015 37.59 31.44 -41.55
CA ALA A 1015 37.75 32.09 -40.24
C ALA A 1015 38.67 31.26 -39.32
N ALA A 1016 38.43 29.95 -39.20
CA ALA A 1016 39.24 29.05 -38.38
C ALA A 1016 40.72 29.00 -38.83
N ALA A 1017 40.99 29.05 -40.15
CA ALA A 1017 42.34 29.15 -40.68
C ALA A 1017 43.03 30.47 -40.29
N ARG A 1018 42.31 31.60 -40.39
CA ARG A 1018 42.81 32.91 -39.96
C ARG A 1018 43.01 33.00 -38.44
N ALA A 1019 42.29 32.19 -37.66
CA ALA A 1019 42.51 31.97 -36.23
C ALA A 1019 43.67 31.00 -35.90
N GLY A 1020 44.39 30.50 -36.92
CA GLY A 1020 45.60 29.67 -36.76
C GLY A 1020 45.35 28.15 -36.73
N HIS A 1021 44.15 27.68 -37.04
CA HIS A 1021 43.87 26.24 -37.15
C HIS A 1021 44.22 25.70 -38.54
N SER A 1022 44.83 24.51 -38.62
CA SER A 1022 45.14 23.86 -39.90
C SER A 1022 43.85 23.41 -40.60
N VAL A 1023 43.55 23.97 -41.76
CA VAL A 1023 42.36 23.69 -42.59
C VAL A 1023 42.82 23.08 -43.91
N ASP A 1024 42.25 21.93 -44.27
CA ASP A 1024 42.44 21.37 -45.61
C ASP A 1024 41.46 22.03 -46.59
N ALA A 1025 41.95 22.39 -47.78
CA ALA A 1025 41.10 22.90 -48.85
C ALA A 1025 40.17 21.81 -49.42
N ASP A 1026 40.58 20.54 -49.37
CA ASP A 1026 39.81 19.42 -49.92
C ASP A 1026 38.54 19.13 -49.09
N TRP A 1027 38.44 19.66 -47.86
CA TRP A 1027 37.19 19.68 -47.07
C TRP A 1027 36.05 20.46 -47.71
N GLY A 1028 36.31 21.27 -48.76
CA GLY A 1028 35.26 21.88 -49.58
C GLY A 1028 34.35 20.87 -50.31
N GLY A 1029 34.77 19.60 -50.41
CA GLY A 1029 33.95 18.48 -50.89
C GLY A 1029 33.77 18.40 -52.41
N SER A 1030 33.26 19.46 -53.05
CA SER A 1030 33.16 19.53 -54.51
C SER A 1030 34.35 20.28 -55.13
N PRO A 1031 34.85 19.91 -56.32
CA PRO A 1031 36.04 20.54 -56.90
C PRO A 1031 35.97 22.08 -57.02
N GLN A 1032 34.77 22.61 -57.27
CA GLN A 1032 34.50 24.05 -57.36
C GLN A 1032 34.58 24.75 -55.99
N ARG A 1033 34.11 24.08 -54.92
CA ARG A 1033 34.19 24.58 -53.53
C ARG A 1033 35.61 24.45 -52.98
N ILE A 1034 36.32 23.36 -53.32
CA ILE A 1034 37.72 23.14 -52.96
C ILE A 1034 38.61 24.24 -53.55
N GLU A 1035 38.44 24.58 -54.83
CA GLU A 1035 39.15 25.69 -55.47
C GLU A 1035 38.79 27.06 -54.86
N LYS A 1036 37.50 27.28 -54.54
CA LYS A 1036 37.03 28.50 -53.85
C LYS A 1036 37.63 28.62 -52.44
N LEU A 1037 37.77 27.52 -51.72
CA LEU A 1037 38.37 27.46 -50.38
C LEU A 1037 39.90 27.65 -50.45
N ARG A 1038 40.59 26.95 -51.37
CA ARG A 1038 42.04 27.06 -51.58
C ARG A 1038 42.45 28.52 -51.84
N ARG A 1039 41.76 29.23 -52.74
CA ARG A 1039 41.99 30.67 -53.01
C ARG A 1039 41.64 31.62 -51.85
N ALA A 1040 40.76 31.21 -50.93
CA ALA A 1040 40.38 32.02 -49.77
C ALA A 1040 41.31 31.84 -48.56
N LEU A 1041 42.10 30.74 -48.57
CA LEU A 1041 43.12 30.40 -47.59
C LEU A 1041 44.50 30.96 -47.96
N GLY A 1042 44.87 30.94 -49.24
CA GLY A 1042 46.14 31.50 -49.77
C GLY A 1042 46.72 30.66 -50.90
#